data_AF-A0A2V1AA05-F1
#
_entry.id   AF-A0A2V1AA05-F1
#
_cell.length_a   1.000
_cell.length_b   1.000
_cell.length_c   1.000
_cell.angle_alpha   90.00
_cell.angle_beta   90.00
_cell.angle_gamma   90.00
#
_symmetry.space_group_name_H-M   'P 1'
#
loop_
_entity.id
_entity.type
_entity.pdbx_description
1 polymer ?
#
loop_
_entity_poly.entity_id
_entity_poly.type
_entity_poly.pdbx_seq_one_letter_code
_entity_poly.pdbx_strand_id
1 'polypeptide(L)'
;MKILLCEEPRTIALVSETHALTFRLASSSLDDPKKSPSVEVQLEPNSNFQHNRKYKVLIHRDIHGCLGLITIEQQVYLALITGASTNVARPVPYESVDKIFAVDFVSLGSNEWDYVNLDYGGMAVQTQEPDEYDPAAQRTVHPCFEIKKLLSNGSFYFSNDFDLTSTLQNRGIDATKFDKAAHDAEKADNITRVNLQHYEQQYMWNSFLMNELLKFRANLDEDAMEIIDHNRFLTTVIRGFAKTVRLNSRGDTISIISKQSWKRAGTRFNARGIDDDGHVANFVESDFIFNNVSSRSVFSFTQIRGSVPAFWEQDSTLINPKITITRSREATQPAFNKHFDEVCEKYGVCHIVNLLSKTKTQEVNVSRCYKELLDRSPHKSELSYSHFDFHAETKQSSGGFAGATKILPLLYDSLESFGWYDFDVQEAEAVTRQNGVFRVNCLDCLDRTNLVEQVVCQRVLSHILRSQMPAGGKSPREKQLIEELTLKHNALWADNGDAISQIYTGTNALKSSFSRSGKMNFAGALSDVTKSVSRMYQNTFVDSKKQSTIDLLLGKDAKNGKAVKIFDPIYEFVHDKLHENASAFTTYKNINMFVGTFNVSATSHPIKESLEDWLFPASNDKYAAPELYAIGLQELIELNAGSFLTSDSSKPAQWGEFLNKQLNSKGEDYYLLRTEAIASMSVYLFVRRDQMQHVTQVSGSSKKTGLGGMTANKGACAVRFEFGSTSFALVTSHLAAGVNATIERYNDYTSIMQGLTFTRNYTIGDHDNIIWFGDLNYRVELPNDRCRYLIESGAFDELNDADQLRAEMEKGGAFSELQESPLLFYPTYKYDKGTSNYDTSEKQRVPSWTDRILYRSVNKDGLKALNYGSVMDIFVSDHKPVFSTFKVNIKVVNKAKKSKLAEDYYNAYKKEYGSSSSLIEFDNESSPGSTANSTFTSKTLSEMNILEDEYSPSKPPARGPKPRAVNTLPKRVPPPPVSRKAVSQNQGSELSDRLKARHEISTPPPPPPSRNSAPPSRNHNLGFSAAPLVPSGSQPSTPRSMSPSVTNTAASSPTKPATSESRPPVKPSKPKALSTNKVEQLPQQKSSEARAPPPPPPRANTNGSSSKGNMMDWKPLVPQ
;
A
#
# COMPACT_ATOMS: atom_id res chain seq x y z
N MET A 1 5.82 22.80 -27.42
CA MET A 1 5.65 24.03 -26.61
C MET A 1 7.00 24.50 -26.07
N LYS A 2 7.10 25.73 -25.58
CA LYS A 2 8.28 26.32 -24.89
C LYS A 2 7.85 26.92 -23.56
N ILE A 3 8.79 27.22 -22.67
CA ILE A 3 8.50 27.83 -21.36
C ILE A 3 9.31 29.12 -21.19
N LEU A 4 8.60 30.23 -20.91
CA LEU A 4 9.17 31.54 -20.67
C LEU A 4 8.94 32.01 -19.23
N LEU A 5 9.82 32.88 -18.74
CA LEU A 5 9.75 33.52 -17.43
C LEU A 5 9.77 35.04 -17.62
N CYS A 6 8.81 35.74 -17.02
CA CYS A 6 8.93 37.14 -16.65
C CYS A 6 9.25 37.22 -15.15
N GLU A 7 10.24 38.02 -14.76
CA GLU A 7 10.72 38.10 -13.37
C GLU A 7 9.87 39.02 -12.48
N GLU A 8 9.30 40.10 -13.04
CA GLU A 8 8.56 41.13 -12.28
C GLU A 8 7.23 41.51 -12.97
N PRO A 9 6.07 41.08 -12.43
CA PRO A 9 5.90 40.05 -11.40
C PRO A 9 6.26 38.65 -11.92
N ARG A 10 6.70 37.74 -11.04
CA ARG A 10 7.09 36.37 -11.43
C ARG A 10 5.92 35.65 -12.11
N THR A 11 6.07 35.43 -13.41
CA THR A 11 5.03 34.88 -14.29
C THR A 11 5.66 33.87 -15.23
N ILE A 12 5.14 32.64 -15.23
CA ILE A 12 5.60 31.55 -16.09
C ILE A 12 4.62 31.41 -17.27
N ALA A 13 5.12 31.43 -18.51
CA ALA A 13 4.30 31.30 -19.71
C ALA A 13 4.64 30.02 -20.48
N LEU A 14 3.67 29.09 -20.58
CA LEU A 14 3.75 27.90 -21.43
C LEU A 14 3.28 28.30 -22.83
N VAL A 15 4.22 28.45 -23.76
CA VAL A 15 3.99 28.97 -25.12
C VAL A 15 3.81 27.82 -26.10
N SER A 16 2.70 27.80 -26.82
CA SER A 16 2.42 26.88 -27.93
C SER A 16 2.51 27.62 -29.27
N GLU A 17 1.92 27.07 -30.34
CA GLU A 17 2.10 27.59 -31.70
C GLU A 17 1.39 28.93 -31.94
N THR A 18 0.16 29.08 -31.43
CA THR A 18 -0.66 30.29 -31.63
C THR A 18 -0.82 31.14 -30.36
N HIS A 19 -0.88 30.49 -29.20
CA HIS A 19 -1.16 31.10 -27.90
C HIS A 19 -0.18 30.63 -26.83
N ALA A 20 -0.21 31.30 -25.68
CA ALA A 20 0.44 30.90 -24.45
C ALA A 20 -0.56 30.82 -23.28
N LEU A 21 -0.29 29.93 -22.34
CA LEU A 21 -0.99 29.83 -21.06
C LEU A 21 -0.05 30.33 -19.95
N THR A 22 -0.40 31.43 -19.29
CA THR A 22 0.40 32.03 -18.22
C THR A 22 -0.04 31.57 -16.84
N PHE A 23 0.90 31.56 -15.90
CA PHE A 23 0.74 31.09 -14.53
C PHE A 23 1.44 32.07 -13.58
N ARG A 24 0.70 32.62 -12.61
CA ARG A 24 1.20 33.52 -11.56
C ARG A 24 0.64 33.12 -10.20
N LEU A 25 1.45 33.15 -9.15
CA LEU A 25 0.96 32.87 -7.80
C LEU A 25 0.08 34.05 -7.33
N ALA A 26 -1.16 33.78 -6.92
CA ALA A 26 -2.09 34.82 -6.48
C ALA A 26 -1.64 35.42 -5.15
N SER A 27 -1.79 36.75 -5.01
CA SER A 27 -1.32 37.50 -3.82
C SER A 27 -1.91 36.97 -2.51
N SER A 28 -3.19 36.57 -2.52
CA SER A 28 -3.90 35.97 -1.37
C SER A 28 -3.27 34.66 -0.85
N SER A 29 -2.38 34.02 -1.62
CA SER A 29 -1.67 32.80 -1.22
C SER A 29 -0.47 33.05 -0.29
N LEU A 30 -0.02 34.30 -0.16
CA LEU A 30 1.16 34.66 0.64
C LEU A 30 0.81 34.90 2.13
N ASP A 31 -0.45 35.20 2.44
CA ASP A 31 -0.86 35.68 3.77
C ASP A 31 -1.26 34.58 4.78
N ASP A 32 -1.66 33.38 4.33
CA ASP A 32 -1.95 32.25 5.22
C ASP A 32 -1.47 30.90 4.65
N PRO A 33 -0.34 30.33 5.14
CA PRO A 33 0.16 29.02 4.70
C PRO A 33 -0.77 27.83 5.08
N LYS A 34 -1.85 28.07 5.83
CA LYS A 34 -2.90 27.07 6.07
C LYS A 34 -3.88 26.94 4.91
N LYS A 35 -4.13 27.97 4.10
CA LYS A 35 -4.97 27.85 2.90
C LYS A 35 -4.32 26.89 1.86
N SER A 36 -5.10 26.46 0.87
CA SER A 36 -4.57 25.84 -0.35
C SER A 36 -4.06 26.95 -1.27
N PRO A 37 -2.86 26.84 -1.86
CA PRO A 37 -2.30 27.92 -2.66
C PRO A 37 -3.09 28.10 -3.97
N SER A 38 -3.21 29.36 -4.40
CA SER A 38 -4.04 29.80 -5.52
C SER A 38 -3.18 30.38 -6.63
N VAL A 39 -3.46 30.01 -7.88
CA VAL A 39 -2.69 30.40 -9.07
C VAL A 39 -3.61 31.08 -10.08
N GLU A 40 -3.26 32.31 -10.44
CA GLU A 40 -3.87 33.01 -11.56
C GLU A 40 -3.40 32.37 -12.88
N VAL A 41 -4.34 32.03 -13.75
CA VAL A 41 -4.09 31.41 -15.07
C VAL A 41 -4.78 32.23 -16.14
N GLN A 42 -4.06 32.60 -17.20
CA GLN A 42 -4.61 33.38 -18.32
C GLN A 42 -4.18 32.79 -19.66
N LEU A 43 -5.06 32.86 -20.66
CA LEU A 43 -4.80 32.46 -22.04
C LEU A 43 -4.54 33.71 -22.88
N GLU A 44 -3.38 33.80 -23.51
CA GLU A 44 -2.93 35.00 -24.24
C GLU A 44 -2.44 34.64 -25.66
N PRO A 45 -2.64 35.51 -26.67
CA PRO A 45 -2.09 35.31 -28.01
C PRO A 45 -0.57 35.53 -28.04
N ASN A 46 0.13 34.79 -28.92
CA ASN A 46 1.61 34.84 -28.98
C ASN A 46 2.20 36.23 -29.32
N SER A 47 1.40 37.14 -29.87
CA SER A 47 1.75 38.56 -30.06
C SER A 47 2.26 39.24 -28.79
N ASN A 48 1.69 38.89 -27.63
CA ASN A 48 1.99 39.51 -26.33
C ASN A 48 3.41 39.15 -25.84
N PHE A 49 4.02 38.09 -26.41
CA PHE A 49 5.34 37.57 -26.02
C PHE A 49 6.40 37.85 -27.09
N GLN A 50 6.05 37.79 -28.39
CA GLN A 50 7.00 37.93 -29.50
C GLN A 50 7.74 39.28 -29.55
N HIS A 51 7.23 40.32 -28.89
CA HIS A 51 7.87 41.64 -28.82
C HIS A 51 8.23 42.08 -27.38
N ASN A 52 7.87 41.29 -26.37
CA ASN A 52 7.98 41.67 -24.97
C ASN A 52 9.30 41.19 -24.36
N ARG A 53 10.29 42.10 -24.33
CA ARG A 53 11.64 41.85 -23.78
C ARG A 53 11.68 41.45 -22.30
N LYS A 54 10.57 41.50 -21.56
CA LYS A 54 10.50 41.02 -20.17
C LYS A 54 10.53 39.49 -20.06
N TYR A 55 10.14 38.76 -21.11
CA TYR A 55 10.09 37.30 -21.10
C TYR A 55 11.40 36.68 -21.61
N LYS A 56 12.02 35.84 -20.78
CA LYS A 56 13.24 35.06 -21.06
C LYS A 56 12.89 33.57 -21.22
N VAL A 57 13.67 32.81 -21.98
CA VAL A 57 13.50 31.34 -22.06
C VAL A 57 14.04 30.70 -20.78
N LEU A 58 13.20 29.98 -20.03
CA LEU A 58 13.59 29.35 -18.76
C LEU A 58 14.11 27.91 -18.94
N ILE A 59 13.53 27.15 -19.87
CA ILE A 59 14.04 25.82 -20.26
C ILE A 59 14.23 25.80 -21.78
N HIS A 60 15.46 25.49 -22.23
CA HIS A 60 15.85 25.47 -23.64
C HIS A 60 15.44 24.19 -24.40
N ARG A 61 14.89 23.19 -23.70
CA ARG A 61 14.31 21.97 -24.30
C ARG A 61 12.86 22.22 -24.69
N ASP A 62 12.42 21.55 -25.76
CA ASP A 62 11.01 21.55 -26.12
C ASP A 62 10.16 20.86 -25.04
N ILE A 63 9.00 21.46 -24.76
CA ILE A 63 8.00 20.94 -23.84
C ILE A 63 6.99 20.13 -24.64
N HIS A 64 6.89 18.83 -24.35
CA HIS A 64 6.02 17.87 -25.04
C HIS A 64 4.58 17.84 -24.51
N GLY A 65 4.36 18.33 -23.28
CA GLY A 65 3.08 18.32 -22.60
C GLY A 65 3.14 18.90 -21.18
N CYS A 66 2.00 19.24 -20.61
CA CYS A 66 1.86 19.74 -19.24
C CYS A 66 1.21 18.68 -18.35
N LEU A 67 1.81 18.38 -17.21
CA LEU A 67 1.29 17.43 -16.24
C LEU A 67 0.33 18.09 -15.23
N GLY A 68 0.42 19.40 -15.06
CA GLY A 68 -0.41 20.21 -14.17
C GLY A 68 0.37 20.91 -13.06
N LEU A 69 -0.32 21.30 -12.00
CA LEU A 69 0.22 22.04 -10.85
C LEU A 69 0.31 21.13 -9.61
N ILE A 70 1.35 21.28 -8.79
CA ILE A 70 1.50 20.55 -7.52
C ILE A 70 2.09 21.43 -6.42
N THR A 71 1.71 21.18 -5.17
CA THR A 71 2.35 21.79 -3.98
C THR A 71 3.33 20.79 -3.37
N ILE A 72 4.58 21.22 -3.11
CA ILE A 72 5.60 20.45 -2.38
C ILE A 72 6.33 21.41 -1.44
N GLU A 73 6.45 21.07 -0.15
CA GLU A 73 7.15 21.89 0.85
C GLU A 73 6.65 23.36 0.92
N GLN A 74 5.34 23.55 0.71
CA GLN A 74 4.64 24.85 0.62
C GLN A 74 4.98 25.70 -0.63
N GLN A 75 5.76 25.19 -1.58
CA GLN A 75 6.01 25.82 -2.88
C GLN A 75 5.12 25.20 -3.97
N VAL A 76 4.64 26.04 -4.89
CA VAL A 76 3.84 25.62 -6.05
C VAL A 76 4.73 25.41 -7.26
N TYR A 77 4.62 24.25 -7.90
CA TYR A 77 5.37 23.89 -9.10
C TYR A 77 4.46 23.56 -10.28
N LEU A 78 4.80 24.08 -11.46
CA LEU A 78 4.28 23.64 -12.75
C LEU A 78 5.10 22.45 -13.25
N ALA A 79 4.45 21.31 -13.48
CA ALA A 79 5.10 20.05 -13.88
C ALA A 79 5.00 19.84 -15.40
N LEU A 80 6.13 19.63 -16.07
CA LEU A 80 6.25 19.64 -17.53
C LEU A 80 6.96 18.39 -18.07
N ILE A 81 6.52 17.88 -19.23
CA ILE A 81 7.20 16.79 -19.95
C ILE A 81 8.31 17.39 -20.82
N THR A 82 9.57 17.12 -20.46
CA THR A 82 10.77 17.68 -21.12
C THR A 82 11.61 16.64 -21.87
N GLY A 83 11.12 15.40 -21.94
CA GLY A 83 11.65 14.37 -22.82
C GLY A 83 10.67 13.21 -22.98
N ALA A 84 10.23 12.99 -24.23
CA ALA A 84 9.35 11.90 -24.62
C ALA A 84 9.96 11.06 -25.76
N SER A 85 9.85 9.72 -25.66
CA SER A 85 10.03 8.84 -26.81
C SER A 85 8.71 8.81 -27.57
N THR A 86 8.71 9.40 -28.76
CA THR A 86 7.48 9.55 -29.56
C THR A 86 7.09 8.26 -30.25
N ASN A 87 5.80 8.10 -30.54
CA ASN A 87 5.25 7.08 -31.44
C ASN A 87 5.62 5.63 -31.05
N VAL A 88 5.57 5.32 -29.75
CA VAL A 88 5.87 3.97 -29.21
C VAL A 88 4.71 2.99 -29.41
N ALA A 89 3.49 3.49 -29.59
CA ALA A 89 2.34 2.72 -30.06
C ALA A 89 1.48 3.53 -31.04
N ARG A 90 0.80 2.82 -31.94
CA ARG A 90 -0.24 3.31 -32.86
C ARG A 90 -1.42 2.33 -32.77
N PRO A 91 -2.39 2.59 -31.88
CA PRO A 91 -3.51 1.67 -31.66
C PRO A 91 -4.38 1.52 -32.91
N VAL A 92 -4.58 2.63 -33.62
CA VAL A 92 -5.16 2.75 -34.96
C VAL A 92 -4.16 3.51 -35.87
N PRO A 93 -4.29 3.50 -37.22
CA PRO A 93 -3.23 4.00 -38.11
C PRO A 93 -2.90 5.49 -37.95
N TYR A 94 -3.93 6.30 -37.68
CA TYR A 94 -3.91 7.77 -37.73
C TYR A 94 -3.52 8.43 -36.39
N GLU A 95 -3.25 7.65 -35.35
CA GLU A 95 -2.99 8.14 -33.99
C GLU A 95 -1.71 7.55 -33.39
N SER A 96 -1.28 8.12 -32.27
CA SER A 96 0.03 7.89 -31.68
C SER A 96 -0.01 7.89 -30.15
N VAL A 97 0.96 7.21 -29.55
CA VAL A 97 1.17 7.17 -28.10
C VAL A 97 2.64 7.37 -27.83
N ASP A 98 2.93 8.27 -26.90
CA ASP A 98 4.26 8.69 -26.51
C ASP A 98 4.59 8.20 -25.10
N LYS A 99 5.89 8.06 -24.82
CA LYS A 99 6.40 7.55 -23.54
C LYS A 99 7.27 8.60 -22.85
N ILE A 100 6.96 8.91 -21.59
CA ILE A 100 7.73 9.86 -20.79
C ILE A 100 9.06 9.23 -20.36
N PHE A 101 10.17 9.95 -20.57
CA PHE A 101 11.48 9.61 -19.99
C PHE A 101 12.15 10.77 -19.22
N ALA A 102 11.67 12.01 -19.38
CA ALA A 102 12.11 13.14 -18.56
C ALA A 102 10.95 14.12 -18.29
N VAL A 103 10.95 14.65 -17.07
CA VAL A 103 10.06 15.74 -16.63
C VAL A 103 10.87 16.79 -15.85
N ASP A 104 10.39 18.01 -15.84
CA ASP A 104 10.93 19.11 -15.03
C ASP A 104 9.80 19.82 -14.27
N PHE A 105 10.16 20.53 -13.20
CA PHE A 105 9.24 21.21 -12.29
C PHE A 105 9.71 22.66 -12.13
N VAL A 106 8.88 23.63 -12.51
CA VAL A 106 9.18 25.07 -12.43
C VAL A 106 8.42 25.67 -11.25
N SER A 107 9.13 26.28 -10.28
CA SER A 107 8.46 26.96 -9.15
C SER A 107 7.83 28.28 -9.60
N LEU A 108 6.56 28.48 -9.24
CA LEU A 108 5.85 29.74 -9.46
C LEU A 108 6.23 30.82 -8.41
N GLY A 109 6.71 30.41 -7.23
CA GLY A 109 6.97 31.30 -6.09
C GLY A 109 8.45 31.61 -5.81
N SER A 110 9.39 30.83 -6.36
CA SER A 110 10.83 30.95 -6.06
C SER A 110 11.67 30.77 -7.33
N ASN A 111 12.79 31.49 -7.41
CA ASN A 111 13.82 31.34 -8.44
C ASN A 111 15.02 30.46 -8.02
N GLU A 112 15.01 29.89 -6.81
CA GLU A 112 16.10 29.07 -6.22
C GLU A 112 16.62 27.96 -7.16
N TRP A 113 15.73 27.39 -7.97
CA TRP A 113 16.02 26.26 -8.87
C TRP A 113 16.02 26.66 -10.35
N ASP A 114 15.84 27.94 -10.68
CA ASP A 114 15.89 28.41 -12.06
C ASP A 114 17.30 28.23 -12.64
N TYR A 115 17.39 27.68 -13.85
CA TYR A 115 18.66 27.38 -14.55
C TYR A 115 19.61 26.40 -13.83
N VAL A 116 19.21 25.81 -12.69
CA VAL A 116 20.04 24.86 -11.93
C VAL A 116 20.08 23.48 -12.60
N ASN A 117 21.29 23.02 -12.90
CA ASN A 117 21.51 21.62 -13.33
C ASN A 117 21.55 20.70 -12.10
N LEU A 118 20.86 19.55 -12.18
CA LEU A 118 20.82 18.55 -11.10
C LEU A 118 21.69 17.34 -11.43
N ASP A 119 22.34 16.78 -10.42
CA ASP A 119 23.07 15.51 -10.52
C ASP A 119 22.15 14.27 -10.39
N TYR A 120 22.75 13.07 -10.44
CA TYR A 120 22.03 11.80 -10.28
C TYR A 120 21.37 11.59 -8.91
N GLY A 121 21.75 12.38 -7.89
CA GLY A 121 21.15 12.40 -6.55
C GLY A 121 20.07 13.47 -6.37
N GLY A 122 19.89 14.37 -7.34
CA GLY A 122 18.98 15.51 -7.25
C GLY A 122 19.59 16.75 -6.61
N MET A 123 20.91 16.80 -6.47
CA MET A 123 21.66 17.93 -5.91
C MET A 123 21.98 18.97 -7.00
N ALA A 124 22.05 20.25 -6.63
CA ALA A 124 22.58 21.28 -7.53
C ALA A 124 24.05 21.01 -7.89
N VAL A 125 24.36 21.00 -9.20
CA VAL A 125 25.74 20.87 -9.71
C VAL A 125 26.44 22.22 -9.57
N GLN A 126 27.38 22.32 -8.62
CA GLN A 126 28.22 23.51 -8.45
C GLN A 126 29.15 23.67 -9.67
N THR A 127 29.10 24.83 -10.32
CA THR A 127 29.92 25.19 -11.49
C THR A 127 31.06 26.17 -11.15
N GLN A 128 31.42 26.33 -9.88
CA GLN A 128 32.54 27.17 -9.43
C GLN A 128 33.89 26.52 -9.78
N GLU A 129 34.90 27.35 -10.01
CA GLU A 129 36.30 26.90 -10.13
C GLU A 129 36.86 26.42 -8.77
N PRO A 130 37.96 25.63 -8.75
CA PRO A 130 38.34 24.83 -7.58
C PRO A 130 38.63 25.59 -6.28
N ASP A 131 38.95 26.88 -6.35
CA ASP A 131 39.51 27.65 -5.23
C ASP A 131 38.45 28.30 -4.32
N GLU A 132 37.15 28.25 -4.66
CA GLU A 132 36.03 28.72 -3.82
C GLU A 132 35.21 27.59 -3.17
N TYR A 133 35.81 26.42 -2.93
CA TYR A 133 35.12 25.31 -2.27
C TYR A 133 34.86 25.58 -0.77
N ASP A 134 33.68 26.10 -0.44
CA ASP A 134 33.19 26.15 0.94
C ASP A 134 32.64 24.77 1.38
N PRO A 135 33.30 24.07 2.34
CA PRO A 135 32.79 22.81 2.87
C PRO A 135 31.55 22.95 3.77
N ALA A 136 31.15 24.18 4.14
CA ALA A 136 29.94 24.45 4.91
C ALA A 136 28.69 24.71 4.02
N ALA A 137 28.86 24.88 2.70
CA ALA A 137 27.78 25.09 1.76
C ALA A 137 26.81 23.88 1.74
N GLN A 138 25.66 24.06 2.38
CA GLN A 138 24.74 22.98 2.70
C GLN A 138 23.95 22.54 1.45
N ARG A 139 24.52 21.61 0.67
CA ARG A 139 23.92 21.08 -0.57
C ARG A 139 22.50 20.54 -0.33
N THR A 140 21.51 21.20 -0.92
CA THR A 140 20.09 20.82 -0.88
C THR A 140 19.72 19.86 -2.02
N VAL A 141 18.75 18.97 -1.75
CA VAL A 141 18.10 18.15 -2.79
C VAL A 141 16.94 18.98 -3.36
N HIS A 142 16.75 18.99 -4.68
CA HIS A 142 15.57 19.62 -5.29
C HIS A 142 14.27 18.97 -4.76
N PRO A 143 13.30 19.71 -4.17
CA PRO A 143 12.14 19.11 -3.50
C PRO A 143 11.32 18.12 -4.37
N CYS A 144 11.11 18.46 -5.65
CA CYS A 144 10.40 17.58 -6.60
C CYS A 144 11.18 16.32 -7.04
N PHE A 145 12.44 16.09 -6.61
CA PHE A 145 13.34 15.10 -7.21
C PHE A 145 12.79 13.68 -7.26
N GLU A 146 12.19 13.17 -6.18
CA GLU A 146 11.65 11.80 -6.19
C GLU A 146 10.40 11.67 -7.09
N ILE A 147 9.57 12.71 -7.24
CA ILE A 147 8.46 12.68 -8.21
C ILE A 147 9.01 12.75 -9.64
N LYS A 148 10.00 13.61 -9.90
CA LYS A 148 10.72 13.68 -11.18
C LYS A 148 11.30 12.31 -11.56
N LYS A 149 11.93 11.63 -10.62
CA LYS A 149 12.47 10.26 -10.76
C LYS A 149 11.39 9.19 -10.92
N LEU A 150 10.23 9.34 -10.27
CA LEU A 150 9.07 8.45 -10.46
C LEU A 150 8.48 8.59 -11.87
N LEU A 151 8.23 9.81 -12.35
CA LEU A 151 7.65 10.06 -13.66
C LEU A 151 8.63 9.72 -14.80
N SER A 152 9.92 10.01 -14.62
CA SER A 152 10.99 9.75 -15.60
C SER A 152 11.40 8.27 -15.71
N ASN A 153 10.86 7.36 -14.90
CA ASN A 153 11.28 5.95 -14.89
C ASN A 153 10.79 5.11 -16.10
N GLY A 154 10.11 5.72 -17.07
CA GLY A 154 9.58 5.02 -18.23
C GLY A 154 8.38 4.10 -17.95
N SER A 155 7.61 4.34 -16.89
CA SER A 155 6.31 3.66 -16.66
C SER A 155 5.08 4.49 -17.05
N PHE A 156 5.27 5.73 -17.51
CA PHE A 156 4.21 6.68 -17.85
C PHE A 156 4.14 6.96 -19.36
N TYR A 157 2.92 7.10 -19.86
CA TYR A 157 2.59 7.25 -21.28
C TYR A 157 1.50 8.30 -21.46
N PHE A 158 1.56 9.05 -22.56
CA PHE A 158 0.60 10.11 -22.90
C PHE A 158 0.31 10.12 -24.40
N SER A 159 -0.71 10.86 -24.81
CA SER A 159 -0.97 11.15 -26.23
C SER A 159 -1.61 12.54 -26.33
N ASN A 160 -1.46 13.14 -27.52
CA ASN A 160 -2.11 14.38 -27.91
C ASN A 160 -3.20 14.16 -28.99
N ASP A 161 -3.44 12.90 -29.41
CA ASP A 161 -4.40 12.51 -30.44
C ASP A 161 -5.31 11.31 -30.05
N PHE A 162 -4.95 10.54 -29.01
CA PHE A 162 -5.61 9.31 -28.58
C PHE A 162 -6.03 9.36 -27.10
N ASP A 163 -7.27 9.01 -26.79
CA ASP A 163 -7.69 8.78 -25.39
C ASP A 163 -7.15 7.46 -24.86
N LEU A 164 -6.10 7.56 -24.03
CA LEU A 164 -5.46 6.43 -23.35
C LEU A 164 -6.25 5.87 -22.15
N THR A 165 -7.28 6.57 -21.69
CA THR A 165 -8.04 6.19 -20.49
C THR A 165 -9.22 5.27 -20.79
N SER A 166 -9.87 5.39 -21.95
CA SER A 166 -10.97 4.51 -22.40
C SER A 166 -10.47 3.19 -23.04
N THR A 167 -11.38 2.24 -23.30
CA THR A 167 -11.15 1.12 -24.23
C THR A 167 -11.35 1.56 -25.68
N LEU A 168 -10.78 0.85 -26.66
CA LEU A 168 -11.08 1.11 -28.07
C LEU A 168 -12.58 0.90 -28.39
N GLN A 169 -13.22 -0.09 -27.77
CA GLN A 169 -14.66 -0.37 -27.90
C GLN A 169 -15.57 0.78 -27.45
N ASN A 170 -15.20 1.49 -26.37
CA ASN A 170 -16.00 2.59 -25.84
C ASN A 170 -15.71 3.90 -26.56
N ARG A 171 -14.48 4.07 -27.05
CA ARG A 171 -14.05 5.24 -27.84
C ARG A 171 -14.58 5.23 -29.28
N GLY A 172 -14.65 4.06 -29.92
CA GLY A 172 -14.97 3.93 -31.34
C GLY A 172 -13.78 4.21 -32.27
N ILE A 173 -14.04 4.14 -33.59
CA ILE A 173 -13.03 4.22 -34.66
C ILE A 173 -13.56 5.16 -35.77
N ASP A 174 -12.69 6.02 -36.32
CA ASP A 174 -13.00 6.93 -37.43
C ASP A 174 -12.54 6.30 -38.75
N ALA A 175 -13.48 5.68 -39.47
CA ALA A 175 -13.21 5.07 -40.77
C ALA A 175 -12.68 6.09 -41.80
N THR A 176 -13.13 7.35 -41.73
CA THR A 176 -12.72 8.41 -42.67
C THR A 176 -11.25 8.83 -42.48
N LYS A 177 -10.72 8.71 -41.25
CA LYS A 177 -9.30 8.90 -40.94
C LYS A 177 -8.47 7.66 -41.21
N PHE A 178 -9.04 6.46 -41.01
CA PHE A 178 -8.38 5.19 -41.33
C PHE A 178 -7.95 5.16 -42.81
N ASP A 179 -8.83 5.55 -43.74
CA ASP A 179 -8.52 5.55 -45.16
C ASP A 179 -7.49 6.61 -45.58
N LYS A 180 -7.58 7.81 -45.02
CA LYS A 180 -6.61 8.88 -45.28
C LYS A 180 -5.21 8.47 -44.81
N ALA A 181 -5.10 7.86 -43.63
CA ALA A 181 -3.81 7.37 -43.11
C ALA A 181 -3.32 6.06 -43.76
N ALA A 182 -4.20 5.30 -44.41
CA ALA A 182 -3.80 4.15 -45.24
C ALA A 182 -3.15 4.57 -46.56
N HIS A 183 -3.47 5.77 -47.06
CA HIS A 183 -2.93 6.31 -48.32
C HIS A 183 -1.77 7.31 -48.13
N ASP A 184 -1.87 8.28 -47.21
CA ASP A 184 -0.85 9.32 -46.98
C ASP A 184 -0.38 9.36 -45.51
N ALA A 185 0.59 8.51 -45.17
CA ALA A 185 1.12 8.37 -43.81
C ALA A 185 1.88 9.61 -43.27
N GLU A 186 2.18 10.60 -44.13
CA GLU A 186 2.95 11.81 -43.79
C GLU A 186 2.08 13.09 -43.68
N LYS A 187 0.74 13.01 -43.87
CA LYS A 187 -0.17 14.18 -43.89
C LYS A 187 -1.41 14.05 -43.00
N ALA A 188 -1.33 13.24 -41.95
CA ALA A 188 -2.44 13.00 -41.02
C ALA A 188 -2.67 14.12 -39.97
N ASP A 189 -2.29 15.38 -40.26
CA ASP A 189 -2.28 16.48 -39.28
C ASP A 189 -3.66 17.14 -39.03
N ASN A 190 -4.73 16.56 -39.58
CA ASN A 190 -6.10 17.02 -39.39
C ASN A 190 -6.67 16.59 -38.02
N ILE A 191 -6.14 17.24 -36.98
CA ILE A 191 -6.67 17.44 -35.62
C ILE A 191 -7.77 16.44 -35.22
N THR A 192 -7.40 15.39 -34.49
CA THR A 192 -8.38 14.68 -33.65
C THR A 192 -8.66 15.53 -32.42
N ARG A 193 -9.89 16.07 -32.30
CA ARG A 193 -10.39 16.63 -31.04
C ARG A 193 -10.44 15.52 -29.99
N VAL A 194 -9.47 15.46 -29.08
CA VAL A 194 -9.47 14.53 -27.95
C VAL A 194 -10.50 15.04 -26.93
N ASN A 195 -11.63 14.35 -26.79
CA ASN A 195 -12.73 14.83 -25.96
C ASN A 195 -12.43 14.65 -24.46
N LEU A 196 -11.83 15.68 -23.85
CA LEU A 196 -11.39 15.65 -22.45
C LEU A 196 -12.53 15.46 -21.43
N GLN A 197 -13.80 15.59 -21.84
CA GLN A 197 -14.97 15.42 -20.97
C GLN A 197 -15.28 13.94 -20.65
N HIS A 198 -14.76 13.00 -21.44
CA HIS A 198 -15.14 11.58 -21.39
C HIS A 198 -14.07 10.66 -20.81
N TYR A 199 -12.99 11.21 -20.26
CA TYR A 199 -11.88 10.43 -19.71
C TYR A 199 -12.28 9.58 -18.50
N GLU A 200 -11.80 8.34 -18.48
CA GLU A 200 -11.82 7.50 -17.28
C GLU A 200 -10.79 8.00 -16.27
N GLN A 201 -11.22 8.93 -15.40
CA GLN A 201 -10.40 9.59 -14.39
C GLN A 201 -9.51 8.61 -13.61
N GLN A 202 -10.00 7.40 -13.31
CA GLN A 202 -9.27 6.34 -12.59
C GLN A 202 -7.94 5.89 -13.23
N TYR A 203 -7.74 6.12 -14.53
CA TYR A 203 -6.49 5.83 -15.25
C TYR A 203 -5.64 7.07 -15.53
N MET A 204 -6.17 8.28 -15.33
CA MET A 204 -5.44 9.53 -15.44
C MET A 204 -4.56 9.74 -14.20
N TRP A 205 -3.28 9.38 -14.28
CA TRP A 205 -2.34 9.43 -13.16
C TRP A 205 -1.92 10.84 -12.73
N ASN A 206 -2.09 11.84 -13.60
CA ASN A 206 -1.89 13.25 -13.27
C ASN A 206 -3.21 13.98 -12.94
N SER A 207 -4.32 13.26 -12.73
CA SER A 207 -5.64 13.84 -12.43
C SER A 207 -5.59 14.84 -11.27
N PHE A 208 -4.92 14.51 -10.16
CA PHE A 208 -4.75 15.42 -9.02
C PHE A 208 -4.07 16.75 -9.41
N LEU A 209 -3.05 16.72 -10.27
CA LEU A 209 -2.30 17.90 -10.71
C LEU A 209 -3.07 18.72 -11.75
N MET A 210 -3.92 18.06 -12.53
CA MET A 210 -4.61 18.61 -13.70
C MET A 210 -6.07 19.02 -13.40
N ASN A 211 -6.61 18.65 -12.24
CA ASN A 211 -8.01 18.80 -11.87
C ASN A 211 -8.52 20.24 -12.02
N GLU A 212 -7.82 21.22 -11.46
CA GLU A 212 -8.26 22.61 -11.51
C GLU A 212 -8.05 23.24 -12.90
N LEU A 213 -7.05 22.80 -13.67
CA LEU A 213 -6.85 23.22 -15.07
C LEU A 213 -7.93 22.68 -16.02
N LEU A 214 -8.40 21.45 -15.80
CA LEU A 214 -9.57 20.91 -16.50
C LEU A 214 -10.84 21.70 -16.18
N LYS A 215 -11.04 22.08 -14.92
CA LYS A 215 -12.16 22.95 -14.51
C LYS A 215 -12.06 24.32 -15.18
N PHE A 216 -10.91 25.00 -15.09
CA PHE A 216 -10.64 26.28 -15.75
C PHE A 216 -11.04 26.21 -17.23
N ARG A 217 -10.51 25.24 -17.99
CA ARG A 217 -10.88 25.00 -19.40
C ARG A 217 -12.39 24.78 -19.58
N ALA A 218 -13.03 24.02 -18.69
CA ALA A 218 -14.46 23.71 -18.78
C ALA A 218 -15.41 24.90 -18.49
N ASN A 219 -14.89 26.04 -18.03
CA ASN A 219 -15.67 27.25 -17.77
C ASN A 219 -15.37 28.40 -18.77
N LEU A 220 -14.49 28.15 -19.75
CA LEU A 220 -14.24 29.05 -20.89
C LEU A 220 -15.41 29.00 -21.88
N ASP A 221 -15.44 29.95 -22.81
CA ASP A 221 -16.25 29.86 -24.01
C ASP A 221 -15.70 28.83 -25.03
N GLU A 222 -16.49 28.53 -26.05
CA GLU A 222 -16.17 27.47 -27.02
C GLU A 222 -14.90 27.78 -27.83
N ASP A 223 -14.68 29.06 -28.16
CA ASP A 223 -13.48 29.52 -28.88
C ASP A 223 -12.21 29.36 -28.04
N ALA A 224 -12.19 29.85 -26.80
CA ALA A 224 -11.03 29.71 -25.92
C ALA A 224 -10.80 28.25 -25.47
N MET A 225 -11.87 27.45 -25.36
CA MET A 225 -11.78 26.00 -25.14
C MET A 225 -11.14 25.29 -26.33
N GLU A 226 -11.54 25.58 -27.57
CA GLU A 226 -10.90 25.01 -28.77
C GLU A 226 -9.45 25.48 -28.92
N ILE A 227 -9.14 26.74 -28.59
CA ILE A 227 -7.75 27.22 -28.55
C ILE A 227 -6.91 26.38 -27.56
N ILE A 228 -7.43 26.05 -26.36
CA ILE A 228 -6.69 25.21 -25.40
C ILE A 228 -6.46 23.79 -25.91
N ASP A 229 -7.48 23.16 -26.51
CA ASP A 229 -7.38 21.81 -27.06
C ASP A 229 -6.43 21.75 -28.25
N HIS A 230 -6.58 22.68 -29.20
CA HIS A 230 -5.75 22.76 -30.40
C HIS A 230 -4.27 23.01 -30.08
N ASN A 231 -3.98 23.91 -29.12
CA ASN A 231 -2.61 24.19 -28.68
C ASN A 231 -2.05 23.12 -27.72
N ARG A 232 -2.84 22.10 -27.37
CA ARG A 232 -2.45 20.91 -26.57
C ARG A 232 -1.87 21.25 -25.19
N PHE A 233 -2.40 22.28 -24.52
CA PHE A 233 -1.88 22.70 -23.21
C PHE A 233 -2.13 21.70 -22.09
N LEU A 234 -3.20 20.89 -22.16
CA LEU A 234 -3.56 19.91 -21.12
C LEU A 234 -3.19 18.50 -21.60
N THR A 235 -2.35 17.78 -20.84
CA THR A 235 -1.92 16.43 -21.21
C THR A 235 -2.47 15.39 -20.23
N THR A 236 -3.05 14.30 -20.75
CA THR A 236 -3.54 13.17 -19.96
C THR A 236 -2.53 12.03 -19.98
N VAL A 237 -2.17 11.54 -18.78
CA VAL A 237 -1.11 10.54 -18.62
C VAL A 237 -1.64 9.28 -17.95
N ILE A 238 -1.40 8.13 -18.57
CA ILE A 238 -1.59 6.82 -17.93
C ILE A 238 -0.28 6.27 -17.40
N ARG A 239 -0.36 5.32 -16.48
CA ARG A 239 0.77 4.51 -16.04
C ARG A 239 0.55 3.04 -16.37
N GLY A 240 1.56 2.37 -16.91
CA GLY A 240 1.46 0.97 -17.31
C GLY A 240 2.38 0.63 -18.47
N PHE A 241 1.79 0.28 -19.61
CA PHE A 241 2.48 -0.12 -20.82
C PHE A 241 1.67 0.25 -22.06
N ALA A 242 2.31 0.83 -23.07
CA ALA A 242 1.77 0.92 -24.43
C ALA A 242 2.89 0.54 -25.42
N LYS A 243 2.57 -0.33 -26.40
CA LYS A 243 3.48 -0.68 -27.51
C LYS A 243 2.73 -1.29 -28.69
N THR A 244 3.17 -0.97 -29.90
CA THR A 244 2.71 -1.58 -31.17
C THR A 244 3.83 -2.37 -31.86
N VAL A 245 3.48 -3.44 -32.56
CA VAL A 245 4.37 -4.27 -33.37
C VAL A 245 3.76 -4.48 -34.75
N ARG A 246 4.50 -4.10 -35.81
CA ARG A 246 4.08 -4.33 -37.20
C ARG A 246 4.23 -5.82 -37.55
N LEU A 247 3.16 -6.41 -38.08
CA LEU A 247 3.12 -7.82 -38.44
C LEU A 247 3.73 -8.09 -39.81
N ASN A 248 3.47 -7.24 -40.81
CA ASN A 248 3.94 -7.44 -42.19
C ASN A 248 4.08 -6.13 -42.99
N SER A 249 4.49 -6.24 -44.25
CA SER A 249 4.67 -5.10 -45.17
C SER A 249 3.38 -4.36 -45.50
N ARG A 250 2.21 -5.01 -45.50
CA ARG A 250 0.92 -4.41 -45.89
C ARG A 250 0.37 -3.41 -44.85
N GLY A 251 0.91 -3.41 -43.64
CA GLY A 251 0.57 -2.43 -42.61
C GLY A 251 -0.12 -3.00 -41.37
N ASP A 252 -0.53 -4.27 -41.39
CA ASP A 252 -1.20 -4.94 -40.26
C ASP A 252 -0.34 -4.83 -38.97
N THR A 253 -0.95 -4.45 -37.84
CA THR A 253 -0.26 -4.29 -36.55
C THR A 253 -1.00 -4.96 -35.39
N ILE A 254 -0.25 -5.32 -34.34
CA ILE A 254 -0.81 -5.65 -33.03
C ILE A 254 -0.30 -4.68 -31.98
N SER A 255 -1.17 -4.30 -31.04
CA SER A 255 -0.89 -3.36 -29.96
C SER A 255 -1.37 -3.92 -28.64
N ILE A 256 -0.69 -3.56 -27.55
CA ILE A 256 -1.23 -3.70 -26.18
C ILE A 256 -1.16 -2.32 -25.52
N ILE A 257 -2.28 -1.91 -24.93
CA ILE A 257 -2.35 -0.84 -23.94
C ILE A 257 -2.77 -1.47 -22.62
N SER A 258 -1.89 -1.44 -21.61
CA SER A 258 -2.21 -1.82 -20.24
C SER A 258 -2.11 -0.60 -19.34
N LYS A 259 -3.20 -0.25 -18.66
CA LYS A 259 -3.33 0.95 -17.81
C LYS A 259 -3.67 0.56 -16.37
N GLN A 260 -2.85 1.01 -15.42
CA GLN A 260 -3.01 0.77 -13.99
C GLN A 260 -3.94 1.84 -13.40
N SER A 261 -4.94 1.43 -12.60
CA SER A 261 -5.78 2.38 -11.87
C SER A 261 -5.00 3.00 -10.70
N TRP A 262 -5.10 4.32 -10.52
CA TRP A 262 -4.48 5.02 -9.38
C TRP A 262 -5.33 4.95 -8.10
N LYS A 263 -6.61 4.57 -8.21
CA LYS A 263 -7.59 4.49 -7.09
C LYS A 263 -6.98 3.79 -5.86
N ARG A 264 -6.43 2.58 -6.04
CA ARG A 264 -5.66 1.82 -5.03
C ARG A 264 -4.27 1.40 -5.52
N ALA A 265 -3.49 2.33 -6.07
CA ALA A 265 -2.10 2.06 -6.44
C ALA A 265 -1.14 2.05 -5.23
N GLY A 266 -0.04 1.30 -5.33
CA GLY A 266 1.01 1.29 -4.32
C GLY A 266 2.07 0.21 -4.56
N THR A 267 2.97 0.05 -3.59
CA THR A 267 4.12 -0.87 -3.66
C THR A 267 3.81 -2.26 -3.08
N ARG A 268 4.76 -3.22 -3.17
CA ARG A 268 4.44 -4.66 -3.09
C ARG A 268 3.79 -5.08 -1.77
N PHE A 269 4.11 -4.44 -0.66
CA PHE A 269 3.51 -4.79 0.63
C PHE A 269 2.60 -3.69 1.21
N ASN A 270 2.65 -2.47 0.64
CA ASN A 270 1.87 -1.33 1.12
C ASN A 270 0.46 -1.28 0.49
N ALA A 271 0.27 -1.84 -0.71
CA ALA A 271 -1.03 -1.97 -1.36
C ALA A 271 -1.39 -3.44 -1.66
N ARG A 272 -2.38 -3.95 -0.91
CA ARG A 272 -2.98 -5.29 -1.04
C ARG A 272 -4.50 -5.22 -0.86
N GLY A 273 -5.22 -6.23 -1.35
CA GLY A 273 -6.66 -6.36 -1.14
C GLY A 273 -7.49 -5.19 -1.68
N ILE A 274 -8.61 -4.94 -1.03
CA ILE A 274 -9.60 -3.90 -1.34
C ILE A 274 -9.46 -2.68 -0.39
N ASP A 275 -10.07 -1.54 -0.71
CA ASP A 275 -10.36 -0.44 0.22
C ASP A 275 -11.87 -0.30 0.52
N ASP A 276 -12.21 0.63 1.42
CA ASP A 276 -13.58 0.98 1.80
C ASP A 276 -14.46 1.37 0.60
N ASP A 277 -13.85 1.90 -0.46
CA ASP A 277 -14.52 2.29 -1.69
C ASP A 277 -14.65 1.17 -2.73
N GLY A 278 -14.26 -0.06 -2.40
CA GLY A 278 -14.37 -1.21 -3.32
C GLY A 278 -13.23 -1.30 -4.34
N HIS A 279 -12.25 -0.42 -4.32
CA HIS A 279 -11.14 -0.46 -5.27
C HIS A 279 -10.11 -1.50 -4.86
N VAL A 280 -9.59 -2.29 -5.82
CA VAL A 280 -8.58 -3.33 -5.54
C VAL A 280 -7.16 -2.90 -5.90
N ALA A 281 -6.20 -3.32 -5.08
CA ALA A 281 -4.80 -3.02 -5.28
C ALA A 281 -4.29 -3.57 -6.62
N ASN A 282 -3.59 -2.72 -7.37
CA ASN A 282 -3.03 -3.04 -8.70
C ASN A 282 -4.09 -3.52 -9.70
N PHE A 283 -5.26 -2.89 -9.69
CA PHE A 283 -6.19 -3.02 -10.81
C PHE A 283 -5.52 -2.53 -12.10
N VAL A 284 -5.48 -3.37 -13.12
CA VAL A 284 -4.94 -3.07 -14.45
C VAL A 284 -5.92 -3.59 -15.49
N GLU A 285 -6.32 -2.73 -16.39
CA GLU A 285 -7.03 -3.11 -17.62
C GLU A 285 -6.01 -3.24 -18.74
N SER A 286 -6.17 -4.25 -19.59
CA SER A 286 -5.31 -4.52 -20.74
C SER A 286 -6.16 -4.71 -21.99
N ASP A 287 -6.11 -3.76 -22.91
CA ASP A 287 -6.73 -3.82 -24.24
C ASP A 287 -5.68 -4.34 -25.24
N PHE A 288 -5.94 -5.51 -25.83
CA PHE A 288 -5.18 -6.04 -26.95
C PHE A 288 -5.89 -5.67 -28.25
N ILE A 289 -5.21 -4.97 -29.13
CA ILE A 289 -5.78 -4.47 -30.39
C ILE A 289 -5.04 -5.15 -31.55
N PHE A 290 -5.78 -5.72 -32.50
CA PHE A 290 -5.26 -6.23 -33.77
C PHE A 290 -5.89 -5.44 -34.92
N ASN A 291 -5.06 -4.63 -35.57
CA ASN A 291 -5.43 -3.79 -36.70
C ASN A 291 -5.06 -4.52 -38.00
N ASN A 292 -6.06 -5.05 -38.70
CA ASN A 292 -5.90 -5.78 -39.95
C ASN A 292 -6.24 -4.87 -41.14
N VAL A 293 -5.33 -3.93 -41.44
CA VAL A 293 -5.42 -3.00 -42.59
C VAL A 293 -5.68 -3.76 -43.89
N SER A 294 -5.04 -4.92 -44.07
CA SER A 294 -5.20 -5.79 -45.25
C SER A 294 -6.60 -6.38 -45.45
N SER A 295 -7.43 -6.39 -44.40
CA SER A 295 -8.81 -6.87 -44.44
C SER A 295 -9.80 -5.81 -43.93
N ARG A 296 -9.37 -4.55 -43.83
CA ARG A 296 -10.17 -3.39 -43.41
C ARG A 296 -10.99 -3.63 -42.12
N SER A 297 -10.42 -4.36 -41.17
CA SER A 297 -11.09 -4.73 -39.90
C SER A 297 -10.19 -4.47 -38.70
N VAL A 298 -10.76 -3.98 -37.59
CA VAL A 298 -10.02 -3.69 -36.34
C VAL A 298 -10.65 -4.42 -35.16
N PHE A 299 -9.84 -5.27 -34.52
CA PHE A 299 -10.25 -6.08 -33.37
C PHE A 299 -9.72 -5.49 -32.06
N SER A 300 -10.52 -5.53 -31.00
CA SER A 300 -10.09 -5.26 -29.61
C SER A 300 -10.57 -6.37 -28.68
N PHE A 301 -9.72 -6.75 -27.72
CA PHE A 301 -10.05 -7.71 -26.68
C PHE A 301 -9.51 -7.22 -25.33
N THR A 302 -10.42 -6.83 -24.44
CA THR A 302 -10.12 -6.27 -23.13
C THR A 302 -10.13 -7.34 -22.04
N GLN A 303 -9.12 -7.31 -21.16
CA GLN A 303 -9.04 -8.14 -19.95
C GLN A 303 -8.69 -7.28 -18.74
N ILE A 304 -9.09 -7.72 -17.54
CA ILE A 304 -8.76 -7.03 -16.29
C ILE A 304 -8.05 -7.96 -15.30
N ARG A 305 -7.11 -7.41 -14.55
CA ARG A 305 -6.46 -8.07 -13.41
C ARG A 305 -6.42 -7.15 -12.22
N GLY A 306 -6.32 -7.72 -11.03
CA GLY A 306 -6.22 -6.97 -9.78
C GLY A 306 -6.26 -7.88 -8.57
N SER A 307 -5.94 -7.33 -7.39
CA SER A 307 -5.93 -8.10 -6.14
C SER A 307 -7.27 -8.79 -5.87
N VAL A 308 -7.23 -9.80 -4.99
CA VAL A 308 -8.45 -10.41 -4.46
C VAL A 308 -9.25 -9.32 -3.72
N PRO A 309 -10.55 -9.13 -4.04
CA PRO A 309 -11.40 -8.10 -3.45
C PRO A 309 -11.80 -8.48 -2.01
N ALA A 310 -10.83 -8.45 -1.09
CA ALA A 310 -11.04 -8.65 0.33
C ALA A 310 -10.02 -7.80 1.10
N PHE A 311 -10.29 -7.47 2.36
CA PHE A 311 -9.33 -6.76 3.20
C PHE A 311 -8.27 -7.71 3.75
N TRP A 312 -7.06 -7.64 3.19
CA TRP A 312 -5.92 -8.43 3.64
C TRP A 312 -4.60 -7.68 3.43
N GLU A 313 -3.66 -7.95 4.31
CA GLU A 313 -2.32 -7.37 4.35
C GLU A 313 -1.26 -8.47 4.42
N GLN A 314 0.01 -8.12 4.16
CA GLN A 314 1.11 -9.06 4.20
C GLN A 314 2.37 -8.41 4.81
N ASP A 315 2.76 -8.88 5.99
CA ASP A 315 3.89 -8.32 6.76
C ASP A 315 5.22 -8.53 6.04
N SER A 316 5.85 -7.43 5.62
CA SER A 316 7.13 -7.40 4.89
C SER A 316 8.36 -7.51 5.80
N THR A 317 8.21 -7.38 7.12
CA THR A 317 9.31 -7.41 8.09
C THR A 317 9.76 -8.85 8.42
N LEU A 318 8.93 -9.85 8.08
CA LEU A 318 9.20 -11.27 8.31
C LEU A 318 9.93 -11.92 7.14
N ILE A 319 10.91 -12.78 7.46
CA ILE A 319 11.65 -13.61 6.49
C ILE A 319 10.71 -14.47 5.63
N ASN A 320 9.55 -14.85 6.16
CA ASN A 320 8.43 -15.43 5.41
C ASN A 320 7.20 -14.52 5.55
N PRO A 321 6.93 -13.60 4.60
CA PRO A 321 5.86 -12.61 4.71
C PRO A 321 4.48 -13.23 4.89
N LYS A 322 3.86 -13.00 6.06
CA LYS A 322 2.61 -13.65 6.48
C LYS A 322 1.40 -12.84 6.02
N ILE A 323 0.46 -13.51 5.34
CA ILE A 323 -0.85 -12.93 4.99
C ILE A 323 -1.79 -12.96 6.19
N THR A 324 -2.45 -11.83 6.45
CA THR A 324 -3.50 -11.65 7.46
C THR A 324 -4.74 -11.07 6.81
N ILE A 325 -5.92 -11.65 7.06
CA ILE A 325 -7.21 -11.02 6.73
C ILE A 325 -7.50 -9.99 7.84
N THR A 326 -7.75 -8.72 7.48
CA THR A 326 -7.78 -7.61 8.45
C THR A 326 -9.17 -7.15 8.87
N ARG A 327 -10.22 -7.73 8.26
CA ARG A 327 -11.65 -7.51 8.60
C ARG A 327 -12.42 -8.82 8.64
N SER A 328 -13.56 -8.83 9.33
CA SER A 328 -14.55 -9.91 9.17
C SER A 328 -15.12 -9.95 7.74
N ARG A 329 -15.66 -11.10 7.32
CA ARG A 329 -16.34 -11.28 6.01
C ARG A 329 -17.53 -10.33 5.90
N GLU A 330 -18.31 -10.24 6.96
CA GLU A 330 -19.46 -9.34 7.11
C GLU A 330 -19.05 -7.87 6.94
N ALA A 331 -17.94 -7.44 7.55
CA ALA A 331 -17.35 -6.11 7.34
C ALA A 331 -16.66 -5.90 5.97
N THR A 332 -16.53 -6.95 5.16
CA THR A 332 -15.92 -6.91 3.82
C THR A 332 -16.98 -6.88 2.70
N GLN A 333 -18.16 -7.46 2.93
CA GLN A 333 -19.21 -7.62 1.92
C GLN A 333 -19.65 -6.30 1.22
N PRO A 334 -19.78 -5.13 1.90
CA PRO A 334 -20.22 -3.90 1.23
C PRO A 334 -19.21 -3.43 0.17
N ALA A 335 -17.92 -3.39 0.51
CA ALA A 335 -16.86 -3.03 -0.43
C ALA A 335 -16.70 -4.09 -1.54
N PHE A 336 -16.87 -5.38 -1.20
CA PHE A 336 -16.90 -6.46 -2.20
C PHE A 336 -17.99 -6.24 -3.25
N ASN A 337 -19.20 -5.88 -2.82
CA ASN A 337 -20.31 -5.61 -3.72
C ASN A 337 -19.97 -4.39 -4.60
N LYS A 338 -19.56 -3.26 -4.01
CA LYS A 338 -19.15 -2.03 -4.73
C LYS A 338 -18.07 -2.28 -5.80
N HIS A 339 -17.14 -3.21 -5.56
CA HIS A 339 -16.16 -3.62 -6.58
C HIS A 339 -16.81 -4.28 -7.81
N PHE A 340 -17.84 -5.08 -7.58
CA PHE A 340 -18.54 -5.79 -8.66
C PHE A 340 -19.72 -5.01 -9.24
N ASP A 341 -20.27 -4.02 -8.53
CA ASP A 341 -21.09 -2.96 -9.13
C ASP A 341 -20.27 -2.26 -10.24
N GLU A 342 -19.10 -1.67 -9.89
CA GLU A 342 -18.22 -0.99 -10.88
C GLU A 342 -17.75 -1.91 -12.03
N VAL A 343 -17.53 -3.21 -11.78
CA VAL A 343 -17.10 -4.16 -12.82
C VAL A 343 -18.24 -4.60 -13.73
N CYS A 344 -19.43 -4.91 -13.18
CA CYS A 344 -20.56 -5.37 -14.00
C CYS A 344 -21.17 -4.21 -14.80
N GLU A 345 -21.25 -3.01 -14.23
CA GLU A 345 -21.67 -1.79 -14.93
C GLU A 345 -20.77 -1.49 -16.13
N LYS A 346 -19.43 -1.55 -15.95
CA LYS A 346 -18.49 -1.18 -17.02
C LYS A 346 -18.29 -2.26 -18.09
N TYR A 347 -18.24 -3.54 -17.70
CA TYR A 347 -17.79 -4.62 -18.61
C TYR A 347 -18.85 -5.70 -18.89
N GLY A 348 -20.04 -5.62 -18.28
CA GLY A 348 -21.02 -6.71 -18.30
C GLY A 348 -20.56 -7.90 -17.46
N VAL A 349 -20.93 -9.11 -17.88
CA VAL A 349 -20.70 -10.34 -17.11
C VAL A 349 -19.19 -10.65 -16.92
N CYS A 350 -18.80 -11.10 -15.73
CA CYS A 350 -17.38 -11.25 -15.37
C CYS A 350 -17.02 -12.69 -14.98
N HIS A 351 -16.03 -13.28 -15.65
CA HIS A 351 -15.44 -14.56 -15.24
C HIS A 351 -14.19 -14.33 -14.39
N ILE A 352 -14.30 -14.62 -13.09
CA ILE A 352 -13.22 -14.56 -12.11
C ILE A 352 -12.28 -15.75 -12.30
N VAL A 353 -11.01 -15.50 -12.60
CA VAL A 353 -9.99 -16.54 -12.76
C VAL A 353 -9.00 -16.47 -11.61
N ASN A 354 -9.25 -17.26 -10.55
CA ASN A 354 -8.43 -17.30 -9.35
C ASN A 354 -7.23 -18.24 -9.51
N LEU A 355 -6.02 -17.68 -9.50
CA LEU A 355 -4.74 -18.39 -9.67
C LEU A 355 -4.03 -18.74 -8.34
N LEU A 356 -4.70 -18.56 -7.20
CA LEU A 356 -4.17 -18.86 -5.86
C LEU A 356 -4.04 -20.38 -5.60
N SER A 357 -3.04 -20.78 -4.82
CA SER A 357 -2.83 -22.20 -4.51
C SER A 357 -3.89 -22.79 -3.58
N LYS A 358 -4.29 -24.03 -3.88
CA LYS A 358 -5.23 -24.87 -3.11
C LYS A 358 -4.58 -25.58 -1.91
N THR A 359 -3.25 -25.54 -1.80
CA THR A 359 -2.50 -26.27 -0.75
C THR A 359 -1.70 -25.39 0.20
N LYS A 360 -1.31 -24.17 -0.20
CA LYS A 360 -0.65 -23.21 0.71
C LYS A 360 -1.69 -22.53 1.60
N THR A 361 -1.68 -22.81 2.91
CA THR A 361 -2.66 -22.32 3.90
C THR A 361 -2.99 -20.83 3.80
N GLN A 362 -1.99 -19.98 3.54
CA GLN A 362 -2.20 -18.53 3.40
C GLN A 362 -2.95 -18.15 2.11
N GLU A 363 -2.59 -18.74 0.95
CA GLU A 363 -3.33 -18.53 -0.31
C GLU A 363 -4.75 -19.17 -0.26
N VAL A 364 -4.92 -20.26 0.52
CA VAL A 364 -6.21 -20.92 0.77
C VAL A 364 -7.17 -20.05 1.58
N ASN A 365 -6.71 -19.40 2.66
CA ASN A 365 -7.58 -18.56 3.48
C ASN A 365 -8.13 -17.35 2.69
N VAL A 366 -7.30 -16.69 1.88
CA VAL A 366 -7.72 -15.62 0.97
C VAL A 366 -8.72 -16.15 -0.08
N SER A 367 -8.47 -17.33 -0.66
CA SER A 367 -9.38 -17.96 -1.63
C SER A 367 -10.73 -18.33 -1.02
N ARG A 368 -10.76 -18.80 0.24
CA ARG A 368 -11.98 -19.12 0.97
C ARG A 368 -12.81 -17.86 1.21
N CYS A 369 -12.19 -16.81 1.76
CA CYS A 369 -12.83 -15.51 1.98
C CYS A 369 -13.45 -14.96 0.69
N TYR A 370 -12.69 -14.97 -0.42
CA TYR A 370 -13.19 -14.56 -1.74
C TYR A 370 -14.43 -15.34 -2.17
N LYS A 371 -14.40 -16.67 -2.08
CA LYS A 371 -15.56 -17.49 -2.46
C LYS A 371 -16.77 -17.22 -1.55
N GLU A 372 -16.59 -17.09 -0.24
CA GLU A 372 -17.69 -16.82 0.70
C GLU A 372 -18.35 -15.44 0.48
N LEU A 373 -17.58 -14.43 0.03
CA LEU A 373 -18.10 -13.12 -0.35
C LEU A 373 -18.87 -13.18 -1.69
N LEU A 374 -18.32 -13.89 -2.68
CA LEU A 374 -18.97 -14.13 -3.97
C LEU A 374 -20.28 -14.92 -3.80
N ASP A 375 -20.28 -15.95 -2.95
CA ASP A 375 -21.46 -16.78 -2.69
C ASP A 375 -22.64 -16.01 -2.07
N ARG A 376 -22.40 -14.79 -1.58
CA ARG A 376 -23.38 -13.87 -0.96
C ARG A 376 -23.60 -12.55 -1.75
N SER A 377 -22.95 -12.39 -2.89
CA SER A 377 -23.03 -11.16 -3.70
C SER A 377 -24.38 -11.05 -4.44
N PRO A 378 -24.94 -9.84 -4.65
CA PRO A 378 -26.10 -9.67 -5.52
C PRO A 378 -25.80 -10.09 -6.97
N HIS A 379 -24.59 -9.81 -7.47
CA HIS A 379 -24.13 -10.15 -8.83
C HIS A 379 -23.88 -11.66 -9.07
N LYS A 380 -24.36 -12.56 -8.22
CA LYS A 380 -24.03 -13.99 -8.30
C LYS A 380 -24.48 -14.65 -9.61
N SER A 381 -25.46 -14.08 -10.30
CA SER A 381 -25.89 -14.48 -11.66
C SER A 381 -24.98 -13.96 -12.78
N GLU A 382 -24.24 -12.88 -12.54
CA GLU A 382 -23.37 -12.19 -13.52
C GLU A 382 -21.90 -12.62 -13.39
N LEU A 383 -21.55 -13.30 -12.28
CA LEU A 383 -20.18 -13.66 -11.91
C LEU A 383 -19.90 -15.16 -12.01
N SER A 384 -19.12 -15.55 -13.01
CA SER A 384 -18.54 -16.90 -13.12
C SER A 384 -17.23 -17.00 -12.32
N TYR A 385 -16.86 -18.20 -11.84
CA TYR A 385 -15.67 -18.40 -11.01
C TYR A 385 -14.93 -19.71 -11.29
N SER A 386 -13.68 -19.59 -11.74
CA SER A 386 -12.74 -20.70 -11.93
C SER A 386 -11.57 -20.62 -10.95
N HIS A 387 -11.32 -21.69 -10.20
CA HIS A 387 -10.15 -21.80 -9.31
C HIS A 387 -9.10 -22.77 -9.87
N PHE A 388 -8.01 -22.21 -10.38
CA PHE A 388 -6.91 -22.92 -11.03
C PHE A 388 -5.65 -22.81 -10.17
N ASP A 389 -5.19 -23.91 -9.56
CA ASP A 389 -3.92 -23.87 -8.81
C ASP A 389 -2.74 -23.85 -9.80
N PHE A 390 -2.35 -22.64 -10.19
CA PHE A 390 -1.23 -22.39 -11.08
C PHE A 390 0.05 -23.12 -10.60
N HIS A 391 0.32 -23.18 -9.28
CA HIS A 391 1.51 -23.84 -8.75
C HIS A 391 1.45 -25.37 -8.85
N ALA A 392 0.25 -25.96 -8.94
CA ALA A 392 0.08 -27.37 -9.21
C ALA A 392 0.19 -27.66 -10.71
N GLU A 393 -0.54 -26.91 -11.53
CA GLU A 393 -0.69 -27.20 -12.96
C GLU A 393 0.55 -26.89 -13.80
N THR A 394 1.38 -25.93 -13.37
CA THR A 394 2.63 -25.58 -14.06
C THR A 394 3.89 -26.19 -13.47
N LYS A 395 3.78 -27.29 -12.70
CA LYS A 395 4.95 -28.06 -12.27
C LYS A 395 5.66 -28.67 -13.48
N GLN A 396 6.98 -28.88 -13.38
CA GLN A 396 7.75 -29.51 -14.45
C GLN A 396 7.24 -30.94 -14.76
N SER A 397 6.78 -31.66 -13.74
CA SER A 397 6.09 -32.96 -13.84
C SER A 397 4.73 -32.92 -14.58
N SER A 398 4.22 -31.73 -14.87
CA SER A 398 2.85 -31.49 -15.36
C SER A 398 2.84 -30.71 -16.68
N GLY A 399 4.00 -30.61 -17.34
CA GLY A 399 4.21 -29.85 -18.59
C GLY A 399 4.94 -28.51 -18.43
N GLY A 400 5.35 -28.14 -17.21
CA GLY A 400 5.91 -26.81 -16.93
C GLY A 400 4.88 -25.70 -17.18
N PHE A 401 5.32 -24.48 -17.48
CA PHE A 401 4.39 -23.36 -17.75
C PHE A 401 3.49 -23.54 -18.98
N ALA A 402 3.77 -24.49 -19.89
CA ALA A 402 2.83 -24.86 -20.95
C ALA A 402 1.50 -25.43 -20.40
N GLY A 403 1.54 -25.99 -19.18
CA GLY A 403 0.36 -26.41 -18.41
C GLY A 403 -0.61 -25.28 -18.08
N ALA A 404 -0.25 -24.01 -18.26
CA ALA A 404 -1.19 -22.88 -18.14
C ALA A 404 -2.34 -22.98 -19.17
N THR A 405 -2.12 -23.60 -20.33
CA THR A 405 -3.16 -23.80 -21.38
C THR A 405 -4.34 -24.66 -20.91
N LYS A 406 -4.18 -25.46 -19.84
CA LYS A 406 -5.25 -26.22 -19.19
C LYS A 406 -6.35 -25.35 -18.57
N ILE A 407 -6.16 -24.03 -18.49
CA ILE A 407 -7.22 -23.10 -18.09
C ILE A 407 -8.35 -23.04 -19.14
N LEU A 408 -8.02 -23.18 -20.44
CA LEU A 408 -8.94 -22.86 -21.54
C LEU A 408 -10.26 -23.68 -21.52
N PRO A 409 -10.29 -24.99 -21.20
CA PRO A 409 -11.55 -25.73 -21.05
C PRO A 409 -12.46 -25.23 -19.92
N LEU A 410 -11.91 -24.59 -18.88
CA LEU A 410 -12.69 -24.01 -17.78
C LEU A 410 -13.28 -22.64 -18.14
N LEU A 411 -12.83 -22.05 -19.24
CA LEU A 411 -13.25 -20.73 -19.73
C LEU A 411 -14.04 -20.82 -21.04
N TYR A 412 -14.35 -22.02 -21.53
CA TYR A 412 -14.89 -22.23 -22.88
C TYR A 412 -16.20 -21.45 -23.12
N ASP A 413 -17.19 -21.66 -22.25
CA ASP A 413 -18.54 -21.07 -22.39
C ASP A 413 -18.49 -19.53 -22.27
N SER A 414 -17.58 -19.00 -21.45
CA SER A 414 -17.32 -17.56 -21.35
C SER A 414 -16.53 -17.01 -22.55
N LEU A 415 -15.62 -17.80 -23.15
CA LEU A 415 -14.89 -17.39 -24.36
C LEU A 415 -15.82 -17.29 -25.58
N GLU A 416 -16.87 -18.11 -25.67
CA GLU A 416 -17.87 -17.99 -26.73
C GLU A 416 -18.91 -16.90 -26.42
N SER A 417 -19.38 -16.77 -25.18
CA SER A 417 -20.43 -15.78 -24.84
C SER A 417 -19.94 -14.35 -24.67
N PHE A 418 -18.68 -14.10 -24.28
CA PHE A 418 -18.16 -12.74 -24.09
C PHE A 418 -17.79 -12.07 -25.42
N GLY A 419 -17.39 -12.85 -26.42
CA GLY A 419 -16.94 -12.34 -27.72
C GLY A 419 -15.68 -11.46 -27.66
N TRP A 420 -15.57 -10.57 -28.62
CA TRP A 420 -14.55 -9.52 -28.76
C TRP A 420 -15.16 -8.32 -29.49
N TYR A 421 -14.47 -7.17 -29.48
CA TYR A 421 -14.85 -6.05 -30.33
C TYR A 421 -14.32 -6.27 -31.75
N ASP A 422 -15.18 -6.10 -32.75
CA ASP A 422 -14.84 -6.15 -34.18
C ASP A 422 -15.53 -4.97 -34.89
N PHE A 423 -14.80 -4.31 -35.78
CA PHE A 423 -15.23 -3.11 -36.49
C PHE A 423 -14.79 -3.17 -37.95
N ASP A 424 -15.74 -3.11 -38.87
CA ASP A 424 -15.48 -3.06 -40.31
C ASP A 424 -15.32 -1.61 -40.77
N VAL A 425 -14.19 -1.32 -41.41
CA VAL A 425 -13.81 0.03 -41.87
C VAL A 425 -14.39 0.35 -43.25
N GLN A 426 -15.03 -0.59 -43.95
CA GLN A 426 -15.81 -0.34 -45.18
C GLN A 426 -17.20 0.18 -44.82
N GLU A 427 -17.93 -0.59 -44.02
CA GLU A 427 -19.30 -0.26 -43.61
C GLU A 427 -19.34 0.73 -42.43
N ALA A 428 -18.18 0.99 -41.80
CA ALA A 428 -17.98 1.90 -40.67
C ALA A 428 -18.79 1.54 -39.41
N GLU A 429 -19.08 0.25 -39.22
CA GLU A 429 -19.89 -0.27 -38.10
C GLU A 429 -19.17 -1.30 -37.23
N ALA A 430 -19.64 -1.44 -35.99
CA ALA A 430 -19.14 -2.43 -35.04
C ALA A 430 -19.89 -3.76 -35.21
N VAL A 431 -19.28 -4.70 -35.94
CA VAL A 431 -19.82 -6.03 -36.26
C VAL A 431 -20.07 -6.85 -34.99
N THR A 432 -19.16 -6.78 -34.00
CA THR A 432 -19.36 -7.37 -32.67
C THR A 432 -18.89 -6.45 -31.55
N ARG A 433 -19.49 -6.59 -30.38
CA ARG A 433 -19.02 -5.98 -29.13
C ARG A 433 -18.70 -7.07 -28.11
N GLN A 434 -17.65 -6.85 -27.33
CA GLN A 434 -17.31 -7.65 -26.17
C GLN A 434 -18.29 -7.31 -25.03
N ASN A 435 -19.03 -8.32 -24.56
CA ASN A 435 -20.13 -8.18 -23.59
C ASN A 435 -19.83 -8.81 -22.21
N GLY A 436 -18.56 -9.18 -21.97
CA GLY A 436 -18.09 -9.72 -20.71
C GLY A 436 -16.57 -9.72 -20.60
N VAL A 437 -16.03 -9.91 -19.39
CA VAL A 437 -14.59 -9.76 -19.12
C VAL A 437 -14.01 -10.89 -18.25
N PHE A 438 -12.77 -11.27 -18.53
CA PHE A 438 -11.99 -12.14 -17.65
C PHE A 438 -11.28 -11.31 -16.58
N ARG A 439 -11.62 -11.55 -15.31
CA ARG A 439 -10.99 -10.92 -14.13
C ARG A 439 -9.95 -11.86 -13.54
N VAL A 440 -8.70 -11.77 -14.00
CA VAL A 440 -7.64 -12.69 -13.60
C VAL A 440 -6.97 -12.21 -12.32
N ASN A 441 -6.99 -13.02 -11.25
CA ASN A 441 -6.47 -12.62 -9.94
C ASN A 441 -5.44 -13.62 -9.38
N CYS A 442 -4.57 -13.11 -8.53
CA CYS A 442 -3.42 -13.80 -7.95
C CYS A 442 -3.06 -13.12 -6.62
N LEU A 443 -2.06 -13.63 -5.90
CA LEU A 443 -1.52 -12.95 -4.73
C LEU A 443 -0.89 -11.60 -5.10
N ASP A 444 0.08 -11.63 -6.04
CA ASP A 444 0.84 -10.45 -6.48
C ASP A 444 0.33 -9.84 -7.80
N CYS A 445 -0.53 -10.54 -8.55
CA CYS A 445 -1.08 -10.08 -9.84
C CYS A 445 -0.04 -9.68 -10.91
N LEU A 446 1.13 -10.36 -10.89
CA LEU A 446 2.21 -10.22 -11.87
C LEU A 446 2.41 -11.47 -12.74
N ASP A 447 3.42 -12.29 -12.41
CA ASP A 447 4.00 -13.33 -13.25
C ASP A 447 3.05 -14.53 -13.49
N ARG A 448 1.95 -14.62 -12.74
CA ARG A 448 0.90 -15.65 -12.92
C ARG A 448 -0.26 -15.15 -13.78
N THR A 449 -0.74 -13.92 -13.54
CA THR A 449 -1.86 -13.30 -14.27
C THR A 449 -1.47 -13.06 -15.71
N ASN A 450 -0.32 -12.41 -15.96
CA ASN A 450 0.11 -12.02 -17.30
C ASN A 450 0.23 -13.22 -18.27
N LEU A 451 0.64 -14.40 -17.78
CA LEU A 451 0.70 -15.60 -18.62
C LEU A 451 -0.71 -16.15 -18.93
N VAL A 452 -1.66 -16.02 -18.02
CA VAL A 452 -3.05 -16.46 -18.26
C VAL A 452 -3.77 -15.49 -19.18
N GLU A 453 -3.61 -14.18 -18.99
CA GLU A 453 -4.13 -13.14 -19.89
C GLU A 453 -3.56 -13.30 -21.32
N GLN A 454 -2.26 -13.61 -21.44
CA GLN A 454 -1.60 -13.97 -22.70
C GLN A 454 -2.23 -15.23 -23.34
N VAL A 455 -2.50 -16.29 -22.57
CA VAL A 455 -3.09 -17.56 -23.06
C VAL A 455 -4.54 -17.38 -23.52
N VAL A 456 -5.34 -16.58 -22.80
CA VAL A 456 -6.72 -16.25 -23.16
C VAL A 456 -6.73 -15.39 -24.44
N CYS A 457 -5.94 -14.31 -24.48
CA CYS A 457 -5.77 -13.46 -25.66
C CYS A 457 -5.33 -14.25 -26.90
N GLN A 458 -4.34 -15.15 -26.75
CA GLN A 458 -3.88 -16.01 -27.85
C GLN A 458 -5.00 -16.91 -28.38
N ARG A 459 -5.89 -17.41 -27.53
CA ARG A 459 -7.02 -18.28 -27.93
C ARG A 459 -8.12 -17.51 -28.69
N VAL A 460 -8.33 -16.23 -28.40
CA VAL A 460 -9.22 -15.34 -29.16
C VAL A 460 -8.59 -14.97 -30.51
N LEU A 461 -7.34 -14.47 -30.50
CA LEU A 461 -6.59 -14.12 -31.70
C LEU A 461 -6.44 -15.31 -32.67
N SER A 462 -6.19 -16.52 -32.15
CA SER A 462 -6.14 -17.75 -32.96
C SER A 462 -7.48 -18.18 -33.55
N HIS A 463 -8.61 -17.65 -33.05
CA HIS A 463 -9.93 -17.89 -33.61
C HIS A 463 -10.21 -16.90 -34.74
N ILE A 464 -10.05 -15.60 -34.48
CA ILE A 464 -10.17 -14.51 -35.47
C ILE A 464 -9.32 -14.80 -36.73
N LEU A 465 -8.05 -15.15 -36.54
CA LEU A 465 -7.16 -15.47 -37.66
C LEU A 465 -7.59 -16.71 -38.45
N ARG A 466 -8.31 -17.67 -37.83
CA ARG A 466 -8.78 -18.88 -38.51
C ARG A 466 -10.13 -18.69 -39.20
N SER A 467 -11.00 -17.79 -38.72
CA SER A 467 -12.24 -17.45 -39.42
C SER A 467 -11.96 -16.61 -40.67
N GLN A 468 -10.97 -15.70 -40.62
CA GLN A 468 -10.55 -14.89 -41.77
C GLN A 468 -9.68 -15.63 -42.82
N MET A 469 -9.17 -16.83 -42.53
CA MET A 469 -8.24 -17.55 -43.41
C MET A 469 -8.96 -18.53 -44.37
N PRO A 470 -8.75 -18.46 -45.70
CA PRO A 470 -9.48 -19.28 -46.68
C PRO A 470 -9.40 -20.81 -46.49
N ALA A 471 -8.29 -21.34 -45.96
CA ALA A 471 -8.18 -22.76 -45.61
C ALA A 471 -8.22 -23.01 -44.10
N GLY A 472 -8.78 -22.08 -43.32
CA GLY A 472 -8.97 -22.19 -41.87
C GLY A 472 -7.68 -22.31 -41.07
N GLY A 473 -6.58 -21.75 -41.59
CA GLY A 473 -5.24 -21.88 -41.00
C GLY A 473 -4.61 -23.27 -41.18
N LYS A 474 -5.08 -24.10 -42.13
CA LYS A 474 -4.61 -25.48 -42.32
C LYS A 474 -3.48 -25.63 -43.33
N SER A 475 -3.32 -24.69 -44.27
CA SER A 475 -2.23 -24.75 -45.25
C SER A 475 -0.86 -24.49 -44.60
N PRO A 476 0.27 -24.96 -45.19
CA PRO A 476 1.60 -24.70 -44.63
C PRO A 476 1.93 -23.21 -44.51
N ARG A 477 1.50 -22.39 -45.47
CA ARG A 477 1.74 -20.95 -45.51
C ARG A 477 0.97 -20.19 -44.43
N GLU A 478 -0.30 -20.52 -44.21
CA GLU A 478 -1.09 -19.95 -43.12
C GLU A 478 -0.52 -20.35 -41.75
N LYS A 479 -0.11 -21.61 -41.58
CA LYS A 479 0.52 -22.09 -40.33
C LYS A 479 1.77 -21.30 -39.98
N GLN A 480 2.65 -21.07 -40.96
CA GLN A 480 3.85 -20.27 -40.78
C GLN A 480 3.52 -18.82 -40.39
N LEU A 481 2.49 -18.22 -41.01
CA LEU A 481 2.03 -16.86 -40.67
C LEU A 481 1.45 -16.80 -39.24
N ILE A 482 0.65 -17.79 -38.83
CA ILE A 482 0.12 -17.90 -37.45
C ILE A 482 1.26 -18.08 -36.45
N GLU A 483 2.32 -18.83 -36.79
CA GLU A 483 3.48 -19.03 -35.92
C GLU A 483 4.32 -17.75 -35.77
N GLU A 484 4.61 -17.03 -36.86
CA GLU A 484 5.32 -15.74 -36.81
C GLU A 484 4.53 -14.69 -36.01
N LEU A 485 3.22 -14.60 -36.23
CA LEU A 485 2.32 -13.72 -35.51
C LEU A 485 2.25 -14.10 -34.01
N THR A 486 2.21 -15.39 -33.70
CA THR A 486 2.28 -15.91 -32.32
C THR A 486 3.59 -15.50 -31.63
N LEU A 487 4.73 -15.54 -32.32
CA LEU A 487 6.01 -15.10 -31.75
C LEU A 487 6.02 -13.59 -31.46
N LYS A 488 5.45 -12.77 -32.36
CA LYS A 488 5.31 -11.31 -32.14
C LYS A 488 4.36 -10.98 -30.97
N HIS A 489 3.21 -11.66 -30.91
CA HIS A 489 2.26 -11.60 -29.79
C HIS A 489 2.92 -11.97 -28.46
N ASN A 490 3.69 -13.05 -28.43
CA ASN A 490 4.36 -13.54 -27.22
C ASN A 490 5.49 -12.63 -26.75
N ALA A 491 6.22 -12.00 -27.67
CA ALA A 491 7.19 -10.95 -27.33
C ALA A 491 6.49 -9.72 -26.71
N LEU A 492 5.36 -9.28 -27.29
CA LEU A 492 4.60 -8.11 -26.84
C LEU A 492 3.96 -8.33 -25.45
N TRP A 493 3.37 -9.50 -25.19
CA TRP A 493 2.85 -9.86 -23.87
C TRP A 493 3.94 -10.00 -22.79
N ALA A 494 5.15 -10.39 -23.18
CA ALA A 494 6.29 -10.43 -22.26
C ALA A 494 6.83 -9.03 -21.93
N ASP A 495 6.85 -8.11 -22.90
CA ASP A 495 7.19 -6.70 -22.67
C ASP A 495 6.17 -6.04 -21.71
N ASN A 496 4.87 -6.30 -21.90
CA ASN A 496 3.81 -5.87 -20.98
C ASN A 496 4.05 -6.43 -19.56
N GLY A 497 4.27 -7.74 -19.44
CA GLY A 497 4.52 -8.39 -18.15
C GLY A 497 5.76 -7.87 -17.43
N ASP A 498 6.84 -7.58 -18.18
CA ASP A 498 8.05 -6.95 -17.64
C ASP A 498 7.79 -5.53 -17.13
N ALA A 499 7.07 -4.69 -17.89
CA ALA A 499 6.76 -3.31 -17.51
C ALA A 499 5.85 -3.20 -16.27
N ILE A 500 4.75 -3.97 -16.23
CA ILE A 500 3.82 -3.96 -15.08
C ILE A 500 4.47 -4.59 -13.83
N SER A 501 5.39 -5.55 -14.01
CA SER A 501 6.24 -6.04 -12.91
C SER A 501 7.17 -4.95 -12.36
N GLN A 502 7.83 -4.16 -13.23
CA GLN A 502 8.72 -3.08 -12.81
C GLN A 502 7.97 -2.02 -11.98
N ILE A 503 6.76 -1.65 -12.39
CA ILE A 503 5.88 -0.73 -11.65
C ILE A 503 5.67 -1.19 -10.20
N TYR A 504 5.27 -2.46 -10.00
CA TYR A 504 4.91 -2.95 -8.67
C TYR A 504 6.14 -3.28 -7.81
N THR A 505 7.14 -4.02 -8.34
CA THR A 505 8.25 -4.58 -7.53
C THR A 505 9.64 -4.04 -7.88
N GLY A 506 9.75 -3.03 -8.75
CA GLY A 506 11.03 -2.47 -9.17
C GLY A 506 11.90 -3.41 -10.02
N THR A 507 11.35 -4.50 -10.55
CA THR A 507 12.07 -5.48 -11.39
C THR A 507 11.21 -6.03 -12.50
N ASN A 508 11.84 -6.52 -13.57
CA ASN A 508 11.23 -7.36 -14.61
C ASN A 508 10.49 -8.59 -14.05
N ALA A 509 9.67 -9.23 -14.90
CA ALA A 509 8.90 -10.42 -14.54
C ALA A 509 9.82 -11.64 -14.34
N LEU A 510 9.49 -12.50 -13.38
CA LEU A 510 10.21 -13.76 -13.09
C LEU A 510 9.95 -14.88 -14.11
N LYS A 511 9.30 -14.57 -15.24
CA LYS A 511 8.87 -15.55 -16.26
C LYS A 511 8.87 -15.02 -17.69
N SER A 512 9.36 -13.81 -17.94
CA SER A 512 9.37 -13.23 -19.29
C SER A 512 10.16 -14.06 -20.31
N SER A 513 11.16 -14.83 -19.86
CA SER A 513 11.86 -15.85 -20.66
C SER A 513 10.90 -16.91 -21.25
N PHE A 514 9.98 -17.42 -20.43
CA PHE A 514 8.94 -18.35 -20.86
C PHE A 514 7.86 -17.66 -21.71
N SER A 515 7.36 -16.49 -21.29
CA SER A 515 6.31 -15.76 -22.03
C SER A 515 6.73 -15.44 -23.47
N ARG A 516 8.02 -15.18 -23.73
CA ARG A 516 8.57 -14.93 -25.08
C ARG A 516 8.69 -16.19 -25.95
N SER A 517 8.97 -17.36 -25.36
CA SER A 517 9.53 -18.52 -26.09
C SER A 517 8.83 -19.86 -25.87
N GLY A 518 7.89 -19.95 -24.93
CA GLY A 518 7.24 -21.20 -24.51
C GLY A 518 8.19 -22.21 -23.83
N LYS A 519 9.41 -21.80 -23.46
CA LYS A 519 10.44 -22.66 -22.83
C LYS A 519 11.19 -21.90 -21.74
N MET A 520 11.70 -22.60 -20.73
CA MET A 520 12.65 -22.05 -19.76
C MET A 520 14.07 -22.42 -20.17
N ASN A 521 14.88 -21.41 -20.52
CA ASN A 521 16.30 -21.58 -20.82
C ASN A 521 17.16 -21.23 -19.59
N PHE A 522 18.35 -21.82 -19.47
CA PHE A 522 19.23 -21.68 -18.29
C PHE A 522 19.56 -20.21 -17.93
N ALA A 523 19.84 -19.37 -18.94
CA ALA A 523 20.06 -17.94 -18.74
C ALA A 523 18.82 -17.19 -18.19
N GLY A 524 17.61 -17.66 -18.53
CA GLY A 524 16.37 -17.17 -17.94
C GLY A 524 16.28 -17.48 -16.46
N ALA A 525 16.50 -18.75 -16.08
CA ALA A 525 16.49 -19.16 -14.67
C ALA A 525 17.51 -18.40 -13.81
N LEU A 526 18.72 -18.14 -14.32
CA LEU A 526 19.71 -17.28 -13.64
C LEU A 526 19.21 -15.84 -13.50
N SER A 527 18.64 -15.25 -14.56
CA SER A 527 18.05 -13.91 -14.52
C SER A 527 16.93 -13.81 -13.46
N ASP A 528 16.11 -14.86 -13.33
CA ASP A 528 14.99 -14.91 -12.38
C ASP A 528 15.47 -15.04 -10.92
N VAL A 529 16.64 -15.64 -10.65
CA VAL A 529 17.31 -15.58 -9.34
C VAL A 529 17.75 -14.15 -9.03
N THR A 530 18.45 -13.47 -9.95
CA THR A 530 18.92 -12.08 -9.75
C THR A 530 17.75 -11.12 -9.54
N LYS A 531 16.67 -11.25 -10.32
CA LYS A 531 15.42 -10.50 -10.11
C LYS A 531 14.83 -10.75 -8.72
N SER A 532 14.87 -11.98 -8.21
CA SER A 532 14.33 -12.31 -6.89
C SER A 532 15.10 -11.62 -5.75
N VAL A 533 16.44 -11.57 -5.83
CA VAL A 533 17.29 -10.82 -4.89
C VAL A 533 17.02 -9.31 -5.01
N SER A 534 16.89 -8.80 -6.23
CA SER A 534 16.57 -7.38 -6.45
C SER A 534 15.18 -7.00 -5.91
N ARG A 535 14.16 -7.84 -6.11
CA ARG A 535 12.83 -7.68 -5.47
C ARG A 535 12.98 -7.58 -3.95
N MET A 536 13.78 -8.45 -3.32
CA MET A 536 14.02 -8.39 -1.86
C MET A 536 14.59 -7.03 -1.42
N TYR A 537 15.63 -6.53 -2.10
CA TYR A 537 16.21 -5.21 -1.81
C TYR A 537 15.19 -4.06 -1.97
N GLN A 538 14.42 -4.06 -3.07
CA GLN A 538 13.39 -3.04 -3.32
C GLN A 538 12.36 -3.00 -2.18
N ASN A 539 11.83 -4.16 -1.77
CA ASN A 539 10.83 -4.26 -0.70
C ASN A 539 11.34 -3.69 0.63
N THR A 540 12.62 -3.91 0.98
CA THR A 540 13.19 -3.54 2.28
C THR A 540 13.67 -2.08 2.34
N PHE A 541 14.22 -1.54 1.25
CA PHE A 541 14.93 -0.25 1.28
C PHE A 541 14.32 0.86 0.41
N VAL A 542 13.44 0.54 -0.54
CA VAL A 542 12.95 1.51 -1.55
C VAL A 542 11.43 1.68 -1.52
N ASP A 543 10.69 0.58 -1.32
CA ASP A 543 9.22 0.53 -1.46
C ASP A 543 8.46 1.44 -0.48
N SER A 544 9.06 1.84 0.65
CA SER A 544 8.50 2.84 1.56
C SER A 544 8.56 4.25 0.96
N LYS A 545 9.76 4.76 0.61
CA LYS A 545 9.93 6.09 -0.02
C LYS A 545 9.14 6.20 -1.33
N LYS A 546 9.13 5.12 -2.12
CA LYS A 546 8.36 4.99 -3.36
C LYS A 546 6.84 5.06 -3.11
N GLN A 547 6.32 4.53 -2.00
CA GLN A 547 4.91 4.69 -1.64
C GLN A 547 4.60 6.16 -1.29
N SER A 548 5.40 6.80 -0.43
CA SER A 548 5.18 8.22 -0.10
C SER A 548 5.23 9.13 -1.34
N THR A 549 6.07 8.81 -2.32
CA THR A 549 6.14 9.54 -3.61
C THR A 549 4.88 9.31 -4.46
N ILE A 550 4.29 8.11 -4.43
CA ILE A 550 3.02 7.80 -5.10
C ILE A 550 1.86 8.50 -4.38
N ASP A 551 1.82 8.47 -3.05
CA ASP A 551 0.79 9.13 -2.24
C ASP A 551 0.83 10.65 -2.45
N LEU A 552 2.01 11.26 -2.57
CA LEU A 552 2.18 12.67 -2.90
C LEU A 552 1.73 13.02 -4.32
N LEU A 553 2.15 12.25 -5.34
CA LEU A 553 1.73 12.44 -6.73
C LEU A 553 0.20 12.36 -6.90
N LEU A 554 -0.48 11.55 -6.09
CA LEU A 554 -1.92 11.32 -6.15
C LEU A 554 -2.74 12.15 -5.15
N GLY A 555 -2.16 13.16 -4.50
CA GLY A 555 -2.87 14.02 -3.53
C GLY A 555 -3.31 13.32 -2.25
N LYS A 556 -2.76 12.15 -1.96
CA LYS A 556 -3.13 11.29 -0.83
C LYS A 556 -2.23 11.47 0.39
N ASP A 557 -1.08 12.13 0.27
CA ASP A 557 -0.18 12.42 1.41
C ASP A 557 -0.83 13.42 2.38
N ALA A 558 -0.96 13.03 3.66
CA ALA A 558 -1.67 13.79 4.68
C ALA A 558 -1.11 15.19 5.01
N LYS A 559 0.11 15.52 4.54
CA LYS A 559 0.82 16.75 4.90
C LYS A 559 1.05 17.68 3.71
N ASN A 560 1.22 17.11 2.52
CA ASN A 560 1.60 17.81 1.30
C ASN A 560 0.58 17.66 0.16
N GLY A 561 -0.42 16.76 0.28
CA GLY A 561 -1.45 16.49 -0.74
C GLY A 561 -2.48 17.61 -0.98
N LYS A 562 -2.12 18.87 -0.74
CA LYS A 562 -2.99 20.02 -1.03
C LYS A 562 -3.07 20.26 -2.54
N ALA A 563 -4.29 20.29 -3.08
CA ALA A 563 -4.52 20.70 -4.47
C ALA A 563 -4.17 22.20 -4.64
N VAL A 564 -3.52 22.52 -5.76
CA VAL A 564 -3.29 23.92 -6.17
C VAL A 564 -4.57 24.43 -6.81
N LYS A 565 -5.19 25.45 -6.21
CA LYS A 565 -6.40 26.08 -6.74
C LYS A 565 -6.03 27.01 -7.89
N ILE A 566 -6.95 27.20 -8.83
CA ILE A 566 -6.87 28.32 -9.78
C ILE A 566 -7.68 29.48 -9.20
N PHE A 567 -7.13 30.69 -9.28
CA PHE A 567 -7.77 31.88 -8.76
C PHE A 567 -9.00 32.25 -9.61
N ASP A 568 -10.16 32.21 -8.98
CA ASP A 568 -11.42 32.73 -9.50
C ASP A 568 -12.15 33.48 -8.36
N PRO A 569 -12.41 34.79 -8.50
CA PRO A 569 -13.17 35.57 -7.52
C PRO A 569 -14.58 35.03 -7.25
N ILE A 570 -15.22 34.33 -8.20
CA ILE A 570 -16.54 33.75 -7.96
C ILE A 570 -16.41 32.51 -7.07
N TYR A 571 -15.42 31.65 -7.32
CA TYR A 571 -15.05 30.55 -6.43
C TYR A 571 -14.70 31.03 -5.02
N GLU A 572 -13.87 32.08 -4.87
CA GLU A 572 -13.54 32.62 -3.53
C GLU A 572 -14.81 33.14 -2.82
N PHE A 573 -15.68 33.88 -3.52
CA PHE A 573 -16.97 34.31 -2.98
C PHE A 573 -17.85 33.12 -2.56
N VAL A 574 -18.04 32.12 -3.43
CA VAL A 574 -18.89 30.96 -3.16
C VAL A 574 -18.32 30.12 -2.01
N HIS A 575 -17.01 29.92 -1.97
CA HIS A 575 -16.31 29.24 -0.89
C HIS A 575 -16.53 29.96 0.45
N ASP A 576 -16.30 31.27 0.50
CA ASP A 576 -16.40 32.03 1.75
C ASP A 576 -17.87 32.18 2.20
N LYS A 577 -18.83 32.32 1.27
CA LYS A 577 -20.27 32.25 1.59
C LYS A 577 -20.68 30.88 2.13
N LEU A 578 -20.13 29.78 1.61
CA LEU A 578 -20.37 28.44 2.15
C LEU A 578 -19.70 28.22 3.51
N HIS A 579 -18.54 28.83 3.75
CA HIS A 579 -17.88 28.79 5.05
C HIS A 579 -18.66 29.59 6.12
N GLU A 580 -19.09 30.80 5.79
CA GLU A 580 -20.02 31.60 6.62
C GLU A 580 -21.31 30.82 6.95
N ASN A 581 -21.88 30.13 5.95
CA ASN A 581 -23.14 29.40 6.06
C ASN A 581 -22.95 27.90 6.31
N ALA A 582 -21.81 27.47 6.88
CA ALA A 582 -21.48 26.06 7.06
C ALA A 582 -22.51 25.29 7.91
N SER A 583 -23.16 25.99 8.85
CA SER A 583 -24.28 25.49 9.67
C SER A 583 -25.54 25.12 8.88
N ALA A 584 -25.69 25.61 7.64
CA ALA A 584 -26.83 25.29 6.80
C ALA A 584 -26.75 23.88 6.20
N PHE A 585 -25.55 23.35 5.93
CA PHE A 585 -25.33 22.02 5.35
C PHE A 585 -24.59 21.04 6.28
N THR A 586 -23.94 21.52 7.34
CA THR A 586 -23.31 20.68 8.36
C THR A 586 -24.30 20.38 9.48
N THR A 587 -24.51 19.10 9.78
CA THR A 587 -25.23 18.66 10.97
C THR A 587 -24.30 17.88 11.90
N TYR A 588 -24.75 17.68 13.14
CA TYR A 588 -23.98 17.04 14.20
C TYR A 588 -24.78 15.87 14.78
N LYS A 589 -24.28 14.64 14.60
CA LYS A 589 -24.86 13.41 15.14
C LYS A 589 -24.09 13.00 16.39
N ASN A 590 -24.79 12.82 17.50
CA ASN A 590 -24.20 12.17 18.65
C ASN A 590 -24.22 10.65 18.46
N ILE A 591 -23.11 9.98 18.74
CA ILE A 591 -23.00 8.52 18.88
C ILE A 591 -22.41 8.19 20.25
N ASN A 592 -22.64 6.97 20.73
CA ASN A 592 -22.01 6.43 21.92
C ASN A 592 -20.83 5.53 21.52
N MET A 593 -19.74 5.60 22.28
CA MET A 593 -18.54 4.78 22.06
C MET A 593 -18.05 4.19 23.37
N PHE A 594 -17.77 2.88 23.37
CA PHE A 594 -17.09 2.19 24.46
C PHE A 594 -15.60 2.09 24.15
N VAL A 595 -14.76 2.31 25.17
CA VAL A 595 -13.31 2.07 25.12
C VAL A 595 -12.94 1.23 26.35
N GLY A 596 -12.34 0.07 26.14
CA GLY A 596 -11.88 -0.81 27.21
C GLY A 596 -10.40 -1.14 27.10
N THR A 597 -9.72 -1.29 28.25
CA THR A 597 -8.38 -1.89 28.30
C THR A 597 -8.27 -2.99 29.36
N PHE A 598 -7.50 -4.04 29.07
CA PHE A 598 -7.26 -5.14 30.00
C PHE A 598 -5.93 -5.85 29.72
N ASN A 599 -5.00 -5.81 30.67
CA ASN A 599 -3.86 -6.72 30.68
C ASN A 599 -4.36 -8.12 31.10
N VAL A 600 -4.37 -9.07 30.15
CA VAL A 600 -4.91 -10.43 30.31
C VAL A 600 -3.89 -11.43 30.84
N SER A 601 -2.65 -11.01 31.10
CA SER A 601 -1.62 -11.78 31.83
C SER A 601 -1.51 -13.26 31.38
N ALA A 602 -1.39 -13.46 30.07
CA ALA A 602 -1.30 -14.75 29.38
C ALA A 602 -2.45 -15.74 29.64
N THR A 603 -3.67 -15.24 29.92
CA THR A 603 -4.87 -16.06 30.17
C THR A 603 -5.05 -17.17 29.13
N SER A 604 -5.12 -18.41 29.62
CA SER A 604 -5.23 -19.61 28.78
C SER A 604 -6.57 -19.64 28.02
N HIS A 605 -6.57 -20.28 26.86
CA HIS A 605 -7.76 -20.44 26.03
C HIS A 605 -8.25 -21.89 26.03
N PRO A 606 -9.57 -22.13 25.96
CA PRO A 606 -10.64 -21.12 25.89
C PRO A 606 -10.89 -20.43 27.24
N ILE A 607 -11.25 -19.15 27.19
CA ILE A 607 -11.70 -18.38 28.35
C ILE A 607 -13.04 -18.97 28.80
N LYS A 608 -13.20 -19.20 30.11
CA LYS A 608 -14.43 -19.75 30.73
C LYS A 608 -15.31 -18.70 31.40
N GLU A 609 -14.69 -17.59 31.80
CA GLU A 609 -15.33 -16.46 32.47
C GLU A 609 -16.04 -15.57 31.43
N SER A 610 -17.18 -14.98 31.79
CA SER A 610 -17.85 -14.00 30.94
C SER A 610 -17.13 -12.66 31.05
N LEU A 611 -17.11 -11.88 29.97
CA LEU A 611 -16.69 -10.47 29.99
C LEU A 611 -17.89 -9.51 29.82
N GLU A 612 -19.13 -10.00 29.86
CA GLU A 612 -20.31 -9.19 29.61
C GLU A 612 -20.50 -8.03 30.60
N ASP A 613 -20.12 -8.19 31.87
CA ASP A 613 -20.20 -7.12 32.86
C ASP A 613 -19.17 -6.00 32.64
N TRP A 614 -18.09 -6.27 31.89
CA TRP A 614 -17.13 -5.27 31.44
C TRP A 614 -17.52 -4.63 30.11
N LEU A 615 -18.06 -5.41 29.16
CA LEU A 615 -18.50 -4.93 27.84
C LEU A 615 -19.84 -4.20 27.87
N PHE A 616 -20.66 -4.47 28.89
CA PHE A 616 -21.97 -3.87 29.13
C PHE A 616 -22.12 -3.50 30.63
N PRO A 617 -21.28 -2.59 31.15
CA PRO A 617 -21.24 -2.28 32.58
C PRO A 617 -22.50 -1.51 32.98
N ALA A 618 -23.13 -1.87 34.11
CA ALA A 618 -24.43 -1.32 34.54
C ALA A 618 -24.46 0.23 34.65
N SER A 619 -23.31 0.88 34.86
CA SER A 619 -23.18 2.34 34.78
C SER A 619 -23.55 2.93 33.40
N ASN A 620 -23.66 2.11 32.36
CA ASN A 620 -24.07 2.50 31.01
C ASN A 620 -25.56 2.22 30.71
N ASP A 621 -26.31 1.53 31.57
CA ASP A 621 -27.72 1.14 31.31
C ASP A 621 -28.67 2.34 31.09
N LYS A 622 -28.27 3.51 31.59
CA LYS A 622 -28.91 4.83 31.37
C LYS A 622 -28.67 5.41 29.96
N TYR A 623 -27.92 4.74 29.09
CA TYR A 623 -27.52 5.20 27.76
C TYR A 623 -27.80 4.13 26.69
N ALA A 624 -27.99 4.56 25.44
CA ALA A 624 -28.14 3.65 24.29
C ALA A 624 -26.85 2.84 24.04
N ALA A 625 -27.01 1.65 23.45
CA ALA A 625 -25.90 0.76 23.09
C ALA A 625 -24.87 1.46 22.18
N PRO A 626 -23.55 1.36 22.45
CA PRO A 626 -22.53 2.07 21.68
C PRO A 626 -22.52 1.72 20.19
N GLU A 627 -22.44 2.71 19.31
CA GLU A 627 -22.18 2.49 17.88
C GLU A 627 -20.78 1.88 17.62
N LEU A 628 -19.83 2.15 18.51
CA LEU A 628 -18.41 1.79 18.40
C LEU A 628 -17.89 1.14 19.68
N TYR A 629 -17.09 0.08 19.54
CA TYR A 629 -16.34 -0.57 20.62
C TYR A 629 -14.86 -0.63 20.27
N ALA A 630 -14.03 0.07 21.04
CA ALA A 630 -12.57 -0.02 21.00
C ALA A 630 -12.08 -0.85 22.19
N ILE A 631 -11.33 -1.92 21.95
CA ILE A 631 -10.85 -2.81 23.02
C ILE A 631 -9.34 -3.01 22.87
N GLY A 632 -8.57 -2.75 23.92
CA GLY A 632 -7.12 -2.92 23.98
C GLY A 632 -6.75 -4.03 24.97
N LEU A 633 -6.06 -5.07 24.49
CA LEU A 633 -5.61 -6.18 25.31
C LEU A 633 -4.09 -6.23 25.36
N GLN A 634 -3.53 -6.45 26.55
CA GLN A 634 -2.08 -6.58 26.78
C GLN A 634 -1.75 -7.95 27.40
N GLU A 635 -0.54 -8.46 27.17
CA GLU A 635 -0.08 -9.80 27.54
C GLU A 635 -0.96 -10.97 27.05
N LEU A 636 -1.39 -10.96 25.78
CA LEU A 636 -2.09 -12.10 25.15
C LEU A 636 -1.27 -13.40 25.07
N ILE A 637 0.05 -13.32 25.32
CA ILE A 637 1.03 -14.41 25.20
C ILE A 637 2.03 -14.28 26.35
N GLU A 638 2.36 -15.40 27.01
CA GLU A 638 3.40 -15.45 28.04
C GLU A 638 4.77 -15.05 27.47
N LEU A 639 5.48 -14.16 28.16
CA LEU A 639 6.79 -13.65 27.75
C LEU A 639 7.94 -14.57 28.19
N ASN A 640 8.16 -15.65 27.45
CA ASN A 640 9.24 -16.61 27.69
C ASN A 640 10.23 -16.66 26.49
N ALA A 641 11.43 -17.21 26.71
CA ALA A 641 12.51 -17.20 25.72
C ALA A 641 12.14 -17.78 24.33
N GLY A 642 11.18 -18.71 24.27
CA GLY A 642 10.66 -19.27 23.02
C GLY A 642 9.64 -18.37 22.32
N SER A 643 8.71 -17.75 23.07
CA SER A 643 7.65 -16.92 22.48
C SER A 643 8.18 -15.64 21.80
N PHE A 644 9.34 -15.12 22.22
CA PHE A 644 10.04 -14.05 21.50
C PHE A 644 10.47 -14.43 20.06
N LEU A 645 10.68 -15.71 19.77
CA LEU A 645 11.05 -16.21 18.43
C LEU A 645 9.84 -16.65 17.60
N THR A 646 8.68 -16.85 18.23
CA THR A 646 7.46 -17.34 17.59
C THR A 646 6.26 -16.49 17.96
N SER A 647 5.96 -15.49 17.13
CA SER A 647 4.74 -14.68 17.25
C SER A 647 3.49 -15.50 16.93
N ASP A 648 2.87 -16.08 17.95
CA ASP A 648 1.60 -16.81 17.83
C ASP A 648 0.43 -15.86 17.55
N SER A 649 0.33 -15.41 16.29
CA SER A 649 -0.78 -14.58 15.85
C SER A 649 -2.12 -15.33 15.76
N SER A 650 -2.23 -16.57 16.26
CA SER A 650 -3.56 -17.18 16.49
C SER A 650 -4.23 -16.57 17.72
N LYS A 651 -3.46 -16.06 18.69
CA LYS A 651 -3.98 -15.47 19.94
C LYS A 651 -4.83 -14.21 19.71
N PRO A 652 -4.40 -13.21 18.93
CA PRO A 652 -5.26 -12.06 18.60
C PRO A 652 -6.54 -12.47 17.85
N ALA A 653 -6.48 -13.48 16.97
CA ALA A 653 -7.66 -13.96 16.26
C ALA A 653 -8.67 -14.67 17.20
N GLN A 654 -8.18 -15.50 18.11
CA GLN A 654 -9.00 -16.17 19.13
C GLN A 654 -9.69 -15.16 20.07
N TRP A 655 -8.95 -14.16 20.55
CA TRP A 655 -9.51 -13.06 21.35
C TRP A 655 -10.53 -12.24 20.56
N GLY A 656 -10.26 -11.92 19.30
CA GLY A 656 -11.20 -11.22 18.42
C GLY A 656 -12.51 -11.98 18.21
N GLU A 657 -12.44 -13.29 17.97
CA GLU A 657 -13.63 -14.16 17.84
C GLU A 657 -14.43 -14.26 19.14
N PHE A 658 -13.75 -14.40 20.28
CA PHE A 658 -14.38 -14.41 21.61
C PHE A 658 -15.08 -13.09 21.93
N LEU A 659 -14.40 -11.96 21.73
CA LEU A 659 -14.98 -10.63 21.93
C LEU A 659 -16.16 -10.37 20.98
N ASN A 660 -16.07 -10.77 19.69
CA ASN A 660 -17.20 -10.65 18.77
C ASN A 660 -18.40 -11.46 19.27
N LYS A 661 -18.18 -12.68 19.77
CA LYS A 661 -19.26 -13.52 20.33
C LYS A 661 -19.90 -12.89 21.58
N GLN A 662 -19.11 -12.26 22.45
CA GLN A 662 -19.62 -11.60 23.66
C GLN A 662 -20.38 -10.30 23.33
N LEU A 663 -19.90 -9.49 22.39
CA LEU A 663 -20.62 -8.27 21.97
C LEU A 663 -21.97 -8.56 21.30
N ASN A 664 -22.13 -9.72 20.65
CA ASN A 664 -23.37 -10.11 19.99
C ASN A 664 -24.30 -10.94 20.91
N SER A 665 -23.98 -11.16 22.19
CA SER A 665 -24.82 -12.01 23.07
C SER A 665 -26.12 -11.33 23.51
N LYS A 666 -26.16 -9.99 23.56
CA LYS A 666 -27.33 -9.19 23.96
C LYS A 666 -28.25 -8.79 22.79
N GLY A 667 -28.07 -9.39 21.61
CA GLY A 667 -28.97 -9.24 20.45
C GLY A 667 -28.66 -8.09 19.49
N GLU A 668 -27.58 -7.34 19.71
CA GLU A 668 -27.07 -6.29 18.83
C GLU A 668 -26.04 -6.85 17.84
N ASP A 669 -26.16 -6.51 16.56
CA ASP A 669 -25.26 -6.95 15.49
C ASP A 669 -23.95 -6.11 15.48
N TYR A 670 -22.85 -6.65 16.01
CA TYR A 670 -21.51 -6.04 15.97
C TYR A 670 -20.53 -6.86 15.13
N TYR A 671 -19.79 -6.18 14.25
CA TYR A 671 -18.74 -6.78 13.43
C TYR A 671 -17.35 -6.23 13.75
N LEU A 672 -16.37 -7.14 13.84
CA LEU A 672 -14.95 -6.77 13.88
C LEU A 672 -14.54 -6.11 12.56
N LEU A 673 -14.25 -4.80 12.64
CA LEU A 673 -13.86 -3.93 11.52
C LEU A 673 -12.34 -3.83 11.36
N ARG A 674 -11.56 -3.85 12.44
CA ARG A 674 -10.10 -3.91 12.38
C ARG A 674 -9.50 -4.52 13.64
N THR A 675 -8.43 -5.29 13.48
CA THR A 675 -7.47 -5.59 14.54
C THR A 675 -6.08 -5.09 14.14
N GLU A 676 -5.32 -4.60 15.10
CA GLU A 676 -3.89 -4.31 14.96
C GLU A 676 -3.14 -4.91 16.15
N ALA A 677 -2.01 -5.59 15.92
CA ALA A 677 -1.40 -6.46 16.94
C ALA A 677 0.13 -6.51 16.87
N ILE A 678 0.79 -6.44 18.03
CA ILE A 678 2.25 -6.51 18.14
C ILE A 678 2.66 -7.38 19.33
N ALA A 679 3.43 -8.44 19.05
CA ALA A 679 3.81 -9.49 19.99
C ALA A 679 2.65 -10.00 20.87
N SER A 680 2.55 -9.53 22.12
CA SER A 680 1.54 -9.92 23.10
C SER A 680 0.52 -8.81 23.39
N MET A 681 0.31 -7.86 22.47
CA MET A 681 -0.68 -6.78 22.60
C MET A 681 -1.54 -6.66 21.34
N SER A 682 -2.80 -6.23 21.48
CA SER A 682 -3.71 -6.01 20.34
C SER A 682 -4.79 -4.97 20.63
N VAL A 683 -5.14 -4.16 19.63
CA VAL A 683 -6.34 -3.32 19.63
C VAL A 683 -7.36 -3.87 18.63
N TYR A 684 -8.64 -3.82 19.01
CA TYR A 684 -9.79 -4.24 18.23
C TYR A 684 -10.75 -3.06 18.08
N LEU A 685 -11.27 -2.87 16.88
CA LEU A 685 -12.36 -1.95 16.56
C LEU A 685 -13.55 -2.77 16.07
N PHE A 686 -14.63 -2.80 16.86
CA PHE A 686 -15.92 -3.34 16.47
C PHE A 686 -16.89 -2.19 16.19
N VAL A 687 -17.75 -2.36 15.20
CA VAL A 687 -18.74 -1.37 14.78
C VAL A 687 -20.10 -2.04 14.64
N ARG A 688 -21.16 -1.34 15.09
CA ARG A 688 -22.53 -1.84 14.94
C ARG A 688 -22.93 -1.83 13.47
N ARG A 689 -23.61 -2.90 13.02
CA ARG A 689 -23.86 -3.20 11.59
C ARG A 689 -24.46 -2.05 10.79
N ASP A 690 -25.38 -1.30 11.37
CA ASP A 690 -26.07 -0.15 10.78
C ASP A 690 -25.16 1.06 10.54
N GLN A 691 -24.04 1.17 11.27
CA GLN A 691 -23.09 2.27 11.14
C GLN A 691 -21.88 1.94 10.26
N MET A 692 -21.72 0.68 9.81
CA MET A 692 -20.60 0.21 8.99
C MET A 692 -20.28 1.12 7.78
N GLN A 693 -21.31 1.57 7.07
CA GLN A 693 -21.18 2.44 5.89
C GLN A 693 -20.66 3.86 6.19
N HIS A 694 -20.64 4.26 7.47
CA HIS A 694 -20.16 5.57 7.90
C HIS A 694 -18.71 5.54 8.38
N VAL A 695 -18.09 4.35 8.47
CA VAL A 695 -16.70 4.20 8.93
C VAL A 695 -15.76 3.90 7.77
N THR A 696 -14.81 4.80 7.53
CA THR A 696 -13.94 4.79 6.34
C THR A 696 -12.48 5.04 6.70
N GLN A 697 -11.60 4.93 5.68
CA GLN A 697 -10.17 5.24 5.76
C GLN A 697 -9.45 4.49 6.91
N VAL A 698 -9.85 3.24 7.14
CA VAL A 698 -9.39 2.46 8.31
C VAL A 698 -7.98 1.91 8.09
N SER A 699 -7.04 2.29 8.96
CA SER A 699 -5.63 1.88 8.90
C SER A 699 -5.11 1.47 10.27
N GLY A 700 -4.39 0.34 10.34
CA GLY A 700 -3.62 -0.07 11.51
C GLY A 700 -2.15 0.34 11.39
N SER A 701 -1.49 0.58 12.52
CA SER A 701 -0.04 0.76 12.61
C SER A 701 0.46 0.41 14.02
N SER A 702 1.74 0.07 14.18
CA SER A 702 2.29 -0.32 15.47
C SER A 702 3.78 0.01 15.62
N LYS A 703 4.23 0.19 16.86
CA LYS A 703 5.58 0.66 17.21
C LYS A 703 6.14 -0.14 18.39
N LYS A 704 7.35 -0.68 18.23
CA LYS A 704 8.14 -1.33 19.30
C LYS A 704 9.01 -0.29 20.00
N THR A 705 9.18 -0.42 21.31
CA THR A 705 10.07 0.44 22.11
C THR A 705 11.04 -0.32 23.00
N GLY A 706 10.72 -1.56 23.38
CA GLY A 706 11.56 -2.40 24.25
C GLY A 706 13.01 -2.53 23.76
N LEU A 707 13.98 -2.37 24.67
CA LEU A 707 15.43 -2.35 24.37
C LEU A 707 15.79 -1.45 23.17
N GLY A 708 15.26 -0.22 23.13
CA GLY A 708 15.52 0.72 22.03
C GLY A 708 14.85 0.31 20.71
N GLY A 709 13.72 -0.38 20.78
CA GLY A 709 12.98 -0.93 19.64
C GLY A 709 13.40 -2.35 19.22
N MET A 710 14.40 -2.96 19.86
CA MET A 710 14.88 -4.31 19.55
C MET A 710 13.94 -5.43 20.04
N THR A 711 13.22 -5.24 21.16
CA THR A 711 12.23 -6.21 21.66
C THR A 711 10.80 -5.70 21.54
N ALA A 712 9.90 -6.62 21.19
CA ALA A 712 8.51 -6.30 20.83
C ALA A 712 7.51 -6.35 22.01
N ASN A 713 7.97 -6.57 23.25
CA ASN A 713 7.14 -6.74 24.45
C ASN A 713 6.67 -5.42 25.10
N LYS A 714 7.01 -4.28 24.48
CA LYS A 714 6.67 -2.91 24.90
C LYS A 714 6.54 -2.00 23.67
N GLY A 715 5.64 -1.01 23.76
CA GLY A 715 5.33 -0.07 22.69
C GLY A 715 3.82 0.15 22.53
N ALA A 716 3.35 0.35 21.29
CA ALA A 716 1.94 0.60 20.97
C ALA A 716 1.44 -0.13 19.70
N CYS A 717 0.14 -0.42 19.67
CA CYS A 717 -0.66 -0.69 18.47
C CYS A 717 -1.73 0.41 18.35
N ALA A 718 -2.02 0.85 17.14
CA ALA A 718 -3.04 1.85 16.91
C ALA A 718 -3.89 1.53 15.68
N VAL A 719 -5.15 1.97 15.73
CA VAL A 719 -6.08 1.96 14.60
C VAL A 719 -6.60 3.37 14.43
N ARG A 720 -6.48 3.90 13.21
CA ARG A 720 -7.14 5.15 12.81
C ARG A 720 -8.26 4.90 11.82
N PHE A 721 -9.26 5.75 11.83
CA PHE A 721 -10.42 5.73 10.94
C PHE A 721 -11.09 7.10 10.91
N GLU A 722 -12.03 7.28 9.99
CA GLU A 722 -13.03 8.35 10.04
C GLU A 722 -14.42 7.77 10.27
N PHE A 723 -15.25 8.49 11.02
CA PHE A 723 -16.68 8.27 11.11
C PHE A 723 -17.38 9.52 10.56
N GLY A 724 -18.06 9.41 9.42
CA GLY A 724 -18.62 10.57 8.72
C GLY A 724 -17.53 11.55 8.29
N SER A 725 -17.51 12.75 8.89
CA SER A 725 -16.46 13.77 8.70
C SER A 725 -15.76 14.08 10.02
N THR A 726 -15.38 13.05 10.79
CA THR A 726 -14.67 13.15 12.06
C THR A 726 -13.68 12.01 12.21
N SER A 727 -12.41 12.35 12.46
CA SER A 727 -11.29 11.42 12.43
C SER A 727 -10.86 10.97 13.84
N PHE A 728 -10.41 9.72 13.94
CA PHE A 728 -10.08 9.05 15.20
C PHE A 728 -8.71 8.38 15.12
N ALA A 729 -7.90 8.52 16.18
CA ALA A 729 -6.76 7.67 16.46
C ALA A 729 -6.96 6.94 17.80
N LEU A 730 -7.13 5.62 17.74
CA LEU A 730 -7.18 4.73 18.90
C LEU A 730 -5.81 4.13 19.10
N VAL A 731 -5.16 4.40 20.24
CA VAL A 731 -3.81 3.91 20.55
C VAL A 731 -3.89 3.03 21.80
N THR A 732 -3.58 1.75 21.67
CA THR A 732 -3.31 0.89 22.84
C THR A 732 -1.81 0.71 23.06
N SER A 733 -1.34 0.81 24.29
CA SER A 733 0.08 0.65 24.62
C SER A 733 0.35 -0.23 25.83
N HIS A 734 1.55 -0.79 25.87
CA HIS A 734 2.14 -1.39 27.06
C HIS A 734 3.52 -0.75 27.27
N LEU A 735 3.66 0.08 28.31
CA LEU A 735 4.85 0.90 28.57
C LEU A 735 5.80 0.27 29.61
N ALA A 736 7.00 0.84 29.75
CA ALA A 736 8.09 0.33 30.58
C ALA A 736 7.66 0.06 32.03
N ALA A 737 7.88 -1.19 32.47
CA ALA A 737 7.39 -1.69 33.75
C ALA A 737 8.43 -1.52 34.89
N GLY A 738 7.98 -0.99 36.02
CA GLY A 738 8.80 -0.77 37.22
C GLY A 738 8.44 0.55 37.90
N VAL A 739 8.60 0.63 39.22
CA VAL A 739 8.27 1.85 40.00
C VAL A 739 9.12 3.03 39.53
N ASN A 740 10.44 2.84 39.47
CA ASN A 740 11.40 3.89 39.13
C ASN A 740 11.50 4.18 37.61
N ALA A 741 10.71 3.50 36.77
CA ALA A 741 10.87 3.50 35.30
C ALA A 741 10.07 4.63 34.59
N THR A 742 9.89 5.77 35.25
CA THR A 742 9.12 6.92 34.71
C THR A 742 9.78 7.54 33.49
N ILE A 743 11.11 7.65 33.50
CA ILE A 743 11.91 8.16 32.36
C ILE A 743 11.79 7.22 31.16
N GLU A 744 11.81 5.91 31.37
CA GLU A 744 11.58 4.91 30.33
C GLU A 744 10.17 4.99 29.75
N ARG A 745 9.14 5.22 30.58
CA ARG A 745 7.76 5.46 30.10
C ARG A 745 7.63 6.74 29.26
N TYR A 746 8.31 7.83 29.65
CA TYR A 746 8.40 9.05 28.84
C TYR A 746 9.10 8.81 27.49
N ASN A 747 10.18 8.02 27.49
CA ASN A 747 10.91 7.65 26.27
C ASN A 747 10.08 6.74 25.36
N ASP A 748 9.30 5.79 25.92
CA ASP A 748 8.33 4.99 25.17
C ASP A 748 7.29 5.89 24.49
N TYR A 749 6.62 6.75 25.27
CA TYR A 749 5.63 7.72 24.77
C TYR A 749 6.19 8.56 23.63
N THR A 750 7.37 9.15 23.82
CA THR A 750 8.06 9.97 22.81
C THR A 750 8.36 9.17 21.54
N SER A 751 8.84 7.93 21.69
CA SER A 751 9.17 7.02 20.58
C SER A 751 7.95 6.56 19.79
N ILE A 752 6.79 6.48 20.44
CA ILE A 752 5.50 6.17 19.82
C ILE A 752 4.95 7.41 19.09
N MET A 753 4.85 8.56 19.76
CA MET A 753 4.33 9.81 19.18
C MET A 753 5.12 10.29 17.95
N GLN A 754 6.45 10.18 17.97
CA GLN A 754 7.31 10.56 16.83
C GLN A 754 7.43 9.45 15.77
N GLY A 755 7.14 8.21 16.13
CA GLY A 755 7.60 7.04 15.38
C GLY A 755 6.51 6.07 14.91
N LEU A 756 5.24 6.30 15.26
CA LEU A 756 4.08 5.57 14.76
C LEU A 756 3.38 6.41 13.68
N THR A 757 3.43 5.93 12.44
CA THR A 757 2.75 6.52 11.28
C THR A 757 1.81 5.51 10.65
N PHE A 758 0.63 5.94 10.23
CA PHE A 758 -0.33 5.13 9.48
C PHE A 758 -0.02 5.17 7.98
N THR A 759 -0.86 4.54 7.16
CA THR A 759 -0.81 4.73 5.70
C THR A 759 -0.99 6.22 5.34
N ARG A 760 -0.52 6.64 4.15
CA ARG A 760 -0.62 8.04 3.68
C ARG A 760 0.08 9.08 4.58
N ASN A 761 1.04 8.65 5.40
CA ASN A 761 1.86 9.49 6.30
C ASN A 761 1.09 10.24 7.42
N TYR A 762 -0.16 9.87 7.72
CA TYR A 762 -0.87 10.33 8.92
C TYR A 762 -0.12 9.92 10.19
N THR A 763 -0.06 10.83 11.17
CA THR A 763 0.47 10.60 12.51
C THR A 763 -0.65 10.58 13.55
N ILE A 764 -0.34 10.21 14.80
CA ILE A 764 -1.30 10.25 15.91
C ILE A 764 -1.90 11.66 16.09
N GLY A 765 -1.11 12.72 15.93
CA GLY A 765 -1.52 14.11 16.15
C GLY A 765 -2.50 14.69 15.13
N ASP A 766 -2.58 14.10 13.93
CA ASP A 766 -3.34 14.64 12.79
C ASP A 766 -4.87 14.35 12.86
N HIS A 767 -5.37 13.89 14.01
CA HIS A 767 -6.74 13.41 14.20
C HIS A 767 -7.58 14.32 15.11
N ASP A 768 -8.87 14.44 14.81
CA ASP A 768 -9.84 15.23 15.58
C ASP A 768 -9.98 14.69 17.01
N ASN A 769 -10.08 13.36 17.13
CA ASN A 769 -10.18 12.64 18.40
C ASN A 769 -9.00 11.68 18.55
N ILE A 770 -8.30 11.77 19.67
CA ILE A 770 -7.28 10.80 20.09
C ILE A 770 -7.76 10.14 21.37
N ILE A 771 -7.74 8.80 21.42
CA ILE A 771 -7.96 8.06 22.66
C ILE A 771 -6.78 7.10 22.85
N TRP A 772 -6.06 7.27 23.95
CA TRP A 772 -4.89 6.47 24.29
C TRP A 772 -5.17 5.67 25.56
N PHE A 773 -5.05 4.35 25.48
CA PHE A 773 -5.42 3.44 26.56
C PHE A 773 -4.41 2.30 26.69
N GLY A 774 -4.40 1.60 27.81
CA GLY A 774 -3.50 0.46 27.97
C GLY A 774 -2.99 0.27 29.38
N ASP A 775 -2.11 -0.73 29.52
CA ASP A 775 -1.21 -0.84 30.65
C ASP A 775 -0.06 0.18 30.48
N LEU A 776 -0.32 1.40 30.96
CA LEU A 776 0.66 2.49 30.95
C LEU A 776 1.72 2.30 32.03
N ASN A 777 1.59 1.30 32.90
CA ASN A 777 2.56 0.85 33.90
C ASN A 777 3.05 1.89 34.95
N TYR A 778 2.46 3.09 34.99
CA TYR A 778 2.64 4.08 36.06
C TYR A 778 2.13 3.56 37.41
N ARG A 779 2.69 4.08 38.50
CA ARG A 779 2.50 3.54 39.87
C ARG A 779 2.04 4.60 40.86
N VAL A 780 1.48 4.14 41.98
CA VAL A 780 1.30 4.92 43.20
C VAL A 780 2.61 4.91 43.98
N GLU A 781 3.19 6.08 44.25
CA GLU A 781 4.52 6.22 44.86
C GLU A 781 4.44 6.29 46.40
N LEU A 782 3.91 5.23 47.02
CA LEU A 782 3.74 5.09 48.47
C LEU A 782 4.35 3.79 49.02
N PRO A 783 4.74 3.74 50.32
CA PRO A 783 4.99 2.49 51.02
C PRO A 783 3.75 1.57 50.97
N ASN A 784 3.94 0.26 50.79
CA ASN A 784 2.83 -0.66 50.52
C ASN A 784 1.76 -0.63 51.62
N ASP A 785 2.18 -0.64 52.88
CA ASP A 785 1.26 -0.65 54.04
C ASP A 785 0.41 0.62 54.11
N ARG A 786 0.95 1.80 53.74
CA ARG A 786 0.17 3.04 53.63
C ARG A 786 -0.77 3.00 52.43
N CYS A 787 -0.32 2.48 51.29
CA CYS A 787 -1.16 2.31 50.10
C CYS A 787 -2.38 1.41 50.40
N ARG A 788 -2.15 0.24 51.01
CA ARG A 788 -3.21 -0.69 51.44
C ARG A 788 -4.15 -0.07 52.46
N TYR A 789 -3.63 0.60 53.49
CA TYR A 789 -4.44 1.33 54.47
C TYR A 789 -5.35 2.39 53.83
N LEU A 790 -4.86 3.14 52.84
CA LEU A 790 -5.66 4.15 52.14
C LEU A 790 -6.75 3.51 51.25
N ILE A 791 -6.44 2.38 50.62
CA ILE A 791 -7.41 1.59 49.83
C ILE A 791 -8.53 1.06 50.74
N GLU A 792 -8.19 0.48 51.88
CA GLU A 792 -9.14 0.00 52.89
C GLU A 792 -9.98 1.15 53.48
N SER A 793 -9.38 2.35 53.62
CA SER A 793 -10.06 3.56 54.09
C SER A 793 -10.89 4.29 53.02
N GLY A 794 -10.85 3.85 51.75
CA GLY A 794 -11.51 4.53 50.63
C GLY A 794 -10.94 5.91 50.27
N ALA A 795 -9.70 6.20 50.69
CA ALA A 795 -9.05 7.50 50.57
C ALA A 795 -8.42 7.69 49.17
N PHE A 796 -9.26 7.72 48.14
CA PHE A 796 -8.85 7.80 46.74
C PHE A 796 -8.05 9.06 46.40
N ASP A 797 -8.34 10.20 47.03
CA ASP A 797 -7.64 11.46 46.76
C ASP A 797 -6.15 11.40 47.19
N GLU A 798 -5.85 10.88 48.38
CA GLU A 798 -4.46 10.67 48.85
C GLU A 798 -3.67 9.69 47.96
N LEU A 799 -4.35 8.66 47.43
CA LEU A 799 -3.74 7.71 46.50
C LEU A 799 -3.47 8.35 45.13
N ASN A 800 -4.38 9.20 44.66
CA ASN A 800 -4.32 9.88 43.36
C ASN A 800 -3.32 11.05 43.36
N ASP A 801 -3.14 11.75 44.49
CA ASP A 801 -2.06 12.73 44.67
C ASP A 801 -0.66 12.08 44.65
N ALA A 802 -0.57 10.77 44.90
CA ALA A 802 0.65 9.96 44.79
C ALA A 802 0.75 9.17 43.46
N ASP A 803 -0.12 9.39 42.47
CA ASP A 803 -0.07 8.72 41.18
C ASP A 803 0.98 9.34 40.24
N GLN A 804 1.90 8.52 39.75
CA GLN A 804 2.98 8.97 38.88
C GLN A 804 2.53 9.46 37.50
N LEU A 805 1.38 9.02 36.95
CA LEU A 805 0.91 9.51 35.65
C LEU A 805 0.33 10.91 35.79
N ARG A 806 -0.52 11.14 36.79
CA ARG A 806 -1.01 12.48 37.12
C ARG A 806 0.14 13.45 37.38
N ALA A 807 1.09 13.06 38.22
CA ALA A 807 2.26 13.87 38.53
C ALA A 807 3.22 14.07 37.34
N GLU A 808 3.14 13.26 36.27
CA GLU A 808 3.87 13.44 35.01
C GLU A 808 3.14 14.41 34.08
N MET A 809 1.82 14.25 33.93
CA MET A 809 0.96 15.12 33.13
C MET A 809 0.92 16.56 33.67
N GLU A 810 0.77 16.75 34.99
CA GLU A 810 0.78 18.06 35.66
C GLU A 810 2.11 18.83 35.47
N LYS A 811 3.23 18.12 35.26
CA LYS A 811 4.54 18.72 34.97
C LYS A 811 4.73 19.11 33.50
N GLY A 812 3.74 18.86 32.63
CA GLY A 812 3.87 19.01 31.18
C GLY A 812 4.72 17.91 30.52
N GLY A 813 4.83 16.74 31.16
CA GLY A 813 5.58 15.59 30.67
C GLY A 813 4.80 14.76 29.66
N ALA A 814 4.94 13.43 29.73
CA ALA A 814 4.19 12.51 28.90
C ALA A 814 2.67 12.73 29.04
N PHE A 815 1.94 12.53 27.94
CA PHE A 815 0.48 12.64 27.86
C PHE A 815 -0.16 13.99 28.21
N SER A 816 0.62 15.05 28.45
CA SER A 816 0.14 16.37 28.90
C SER A 816 -0.82 17.12 27.95
N GLU A 817 -0.99 16.68 26.69
CA GLU A 817 -2.02 17.18 25.76
C GLU A 817 -3.36 16.40 25.82
N LEU A 818 -3.44 15.35 26.65
CA LEU A 818 -4.62 14.50 26.87
C LEU A 818 -5.25 14.79 28.25
N GLN A 819 -6.47 14.31 28.43
CA GLN A 819 -7.25 14.38 29.67
C GLN A 819 -7.51 12.96 30.20
N GLU A 820 -7.58 12.82 31.52
CA GLU A 820 -8.12 11.63 32.19
C GLU A 820 -9.42 12.01 32.92
N SER A 821 -10.35 11.06 33.07
CA SER A 821 -11.48 11.21 33.98
C SER A 821 -11.08 10.81 35.41
N PRO A 822 -11.79 11.29 36.47
CA PRO A 822 -11.43 10.97 37.85
C PRO A 822 -11.39 9.46 38.15
N LEU A 823 -10.37 9.02 38.90
CA LEU A 823 -10.16 7.63 39.29
C LEU A 823 -11.05 7.26 40.48
N LEU A 824 -12.32 6.96 40.21
CA LEU A 824 -13.33 6.58 41.21
C LEU A 824 -13.44 5.05 41.41
N PHE A 825 -12.32 4.33 41.28
CA PHE A 825 -12.26 2.87 41.38
C PHE A 825 -10.90 2.41 41.94
N TYR A 826 -10.88 1.23 42.56
CA TYR A 826 -9.68 0.68 43.19
C TYR A 826 -8.51 0.46 42.21
N PRO A 827 -7.25 0.56 42.68
CA PRO A 827 -6.07 0.24 41.88
C PRO A 827 -6.17 -1.12 41.18
N THR A 828 -5.93 -1.12 39.86
CA THR A 828 -6.21 -2.25 38.95
C THR A 828 -5.17 -3.36 39.03
N TYR A 829 -4.01 -3.07 39.61
CA TYR A 829 -2.86 -3.97 39.76
C TYR A 829 -2.34 -3.86 41.21
N LYS A 830 -1.74 -4.89 41.81
CA LYS A 830 -1.56 -6.28 41.36
C LYS A 830 -2.39 -7.20 42.22
N TYR A 831 -3.16 -8.09 41.61
CA TYR A 831 -3.95 -9.11 42.30
C TYR A 831 -3.29 -10.49 42.29
N ASP A 832 -3.67 -11.35 43.23
CA ASP A 832 -3.44 -12.79 43.14
C ASP A 832 -4.52 -13.42 42.25
N LYS A 833 -4.11 -14.08 41.16
CA LYS A 833 -5.02 -14.60 40.12
C LYS A 833 -6.08 -15.52 40.71
N GLY A 834 -7.33 -15.34 40.29
CA GLY A 834 -8.48 -16.06 40.86
C GLY A 834 -9.06 -15.44 42.15
N THR A 835 -8.62 -14.24 42.57
CA THR A 835 -9.05 -13.61 43.84
C THR A 835 -9.26 -12.10 43.75
N SER A 836 -9.82 -11.52 44.81
CA SER A 836 -9.87 -10.06 45.07
C SER A 836 -8.68 -9.55 45.90
N ASN A 837 -7.70 -10.39 46.22
CA ASN A 837 -6.60 -10.03 47.11
C ASN A 837 -5.45 -9.38 46.33
N TYR A 838 -4.85 -8.32 46.87
CA TYR A 838 -3.61 -7.74 46.35
C TYR A 838 -2.38 -8.61 46.67
N ASP A 839 -1.44 -8.69 45.72
CA ASP A 839 -0.21 -9.50 45.70
C ASP A 839 0.33 -9.92 47.08
N THR A 840 0.04 -11.16 47.47
CA THR A 840 0.54 -11.77 48.71
C THR A 840 1.88 -12.49 48.53
N SER A 841 2.46 -12.50 47.32
CA SER A 841 3.76 -13.12 47.07
C SER A 841 4.90 -12.39 47.80
N GLU A 842 6.07 -13.02 47.90
CA GLU A 842 7.30 -12.44 48.50
C GLU A 842 7.70 -11.07 47.91
N LYS A 843 7.21 -10.72 46.72
CA LYS A 843 7.50 -9.46 46.03
C LYS A 843 6.58 -8.31 46.44
N GLN A 844 5.47 -8.59 47.14
CA GLN A 844 4.40 -7.69 47.58
C GLN A 844 4.37 -6.36 46.80
N ARG A 845 3.94 -6.42 45.53
CA ARG A 845 3.83 -5.22 44.70
C ARG A 845 2.85 -4.24 45.34
N VAL A 846 3.27 -2.97 45.42
CA VAL A 846 2.39 -1.86 45.83
C VAL A 846 1.23 -1.79 44.83
N PRO A 847 -0.03 -1.71 45.29
CA PRO A 847 -1.17 -1.49 44.41
C PRO A 847 -1.00 -0.23 43.55
N SER A 848 -1.50 -0.22 42.32
CA SER A 848 -1.35 0.89 41.37
C SER A 848 -2.41 0.88 40.27
N TRP A 849 -2.77 2.06 39.75
CA TRP A 849 -3.54 2.21 38.52
C TRP A 849 -2.60 2.14 37.30
N THR A 850 -2.20 0.92 36.93
CA THR A 850 -1.42 0.67 35.71
C THR A 850 -2.25 0.81 34.44
N ASP A 851 -3.53 0.45 34.51
CA ASP A 851 -4.44 0.38 33.36
C ASP A 851 -5.25 1.68 33.28
N ARG A 852 -5.13 2.43 32.17
CA ARG A 852 -5.63 3.82 32.06
C ARG A 852 -6.29 4.09 30.71
N ILE A 853 -7.16 5.10 30.66
CA ILE A 853 -7.81 5.60 29.43
C ILE A 853 -7.77 7.14 29.40
N LEU A 854 -6.94 7.67 28.49
CA LEU A 854 -6.68 9.09 28.25
C LEU A 854 -7.32 9.52 26.92
N TYR A 855 -7.76 10.77 26.80
CA TYR A 855 -8.39 11.26 25.57
C TYR A 855 -8.17 12.75 25.30
N ARG A 856 -8.26 13.15 24.02
CA ARG A 856 -8.22 14.54 23.55
C ARG A 856 -9.17 14.68 22.38
N SER A 857 -9.91 15.78 22.34
CA SER A 857 -10.61 16.21 21.12
C SER A 857 -10.19 17.63 20.74
N VAL A 858 -10.07 17.85 19.43
CA VAL A 858 -9.90 19.16 18.79
C VAL A 858 -11.11 20.06 19.06
N ASN A 859 -12.31 19.49 19.03
CA ASN A 859 -13.53 20.18 19.41
C ASN A 859 -13.78 19.95 20.91
N LYS A 860 -13.98 21.02 21.69
CA LYS A 860 -14.25 20.92 23.13
C LYS A 860 -15.47 20.05 23.46
N ASP A 861 -16.47 20.05 22.58
CA ASP A 861 -17.68 19.24 22.67
C ASP A 861 -17.66 18.03 21.71
N GLY A 862 -16.48 17.67 21.18
CA GLY A 862 -16.28 16.57 20.23
C GLY A 862 -16.29 15.19 20.88
N LEU A 863 -15.75 15.08 22.10
CA LEU A 863 -15.63 13.82 22.84
C LEU A 863 -15.85 14.07 24.34
N LYS A 864 -16.95 13.56 24.89
CA LYS A 864 -17.31 13.71 26.31
C LYS A 864 -17.39 12.36 27.00
N ALA A 865 -16.54 12.14 28.01
CA ALA A 865 -16.67 10.99 28.90
C ALA A 865 -18.02 11.01 29.65
N LEU A 866 -18.65 9.85 29.79
CA LEU A 866 -19.93 9.63 30.47
C LEU A 866 -19.78 8.81 31.75
N ASN A 867 -18.89 7.81 31.71
CA ASN A 867 -18.49 6.95 32.83
C ASN A 867 -17.01 6.59 32.62
N TYR A 868 -16.25 6.42 33.70
CA TYR A 868 -14.91 5.83 33.73
C TYR A 868 -14.86 4.88 34.95
N GLY A 869 -14.39 3.65 34.77
CA GLY A 869 -14.52 2.62 35.79
C GLY A 869 -13.73 1.35 35.50
N SER A 870 -13.80 0.40 36.43
CA SER A 870 -13.14 -0.91 36.35
C SER A 870 -14.01 -1.98 37.00
N VAL A 871 -14.00 -3.20 36.46
CA VAL A 871 -14.82 -4.31 36.97
C VAL A 871 -13.96 -5.21 37.86
N MET A 872 -14.18 -5.13 39.17
CA MET A 872 -13.36 -5.81 40.17
C MET A 872 -13.63 -7.32 40.27
N ASP A 873 -14.83 -7.75 39.86
CA ASP A 873 -15.30 -9.14 39.97
C ASP A 873 -14.89 -10.05 38.78
N ILE A 874 -13.90 -9.61 38.00
CA ILE A 874 -13.23 -10.42 36.97
C ILE A 874 -11.88 -10.91 37.51
N PHE A 875 -11.61 -12.21 37.41
CA PHE A 875 -10.60 -12.92 38.19
C PHE A 875 -9.53 -13.65 37.36
N VAL A 876 -9.67 -13.68 36.02
CA VAL A 876 -8.73 -14.38 35.12
C VAL A 876 -7.28 -13.86 35.14
N SER A 877 -7.05 -12.61 35.57
CA SER A 877 -5.76 -11.90 35.50
C SER A 877 -5.31 -11.40 36.87
N ASP A 878 -4.04 -10.96 36.97
CA ASP A 878 -3.52 -10.17 38.10
C ASP A 878 -3.74 -8.65 37.91
N HIS A 879 -4.42 -8.27 36.82
CA HIS A 879 -5.00 -6.95 36.59
C HIS A 879 -6.54 -7.01 36.61
N LYS A 880 -7.21 -5.87 36.73
CA LYS A 880 -8.67 -5.71 36.57
C LYS A 880 -9.00 -4.88 35.32
N PRO A 881 -10.02 -5.26 34.52
CA PRO A 881 -10.35 -4.59 33.26
C PRO A 881 -10.99 -3.21 33.46
N VAL A 882 -10.47 -2.21 32.76
CA VAL A 882 -10.90 -0.80 32.81
C VAL A 882 -11.76 -0.46 31.59
N PHE A 883 -12.74 0.41 31.76
CA PHE A 883 -13.56 0.95 30.67
C PHE A 883 -13.83 2.44 30.84
N SER A 884 -14.05 3.12 29.70
CA SER A 884 -14.63 4.45 29.62
C SER A 884 -15.66 4.46 28.50
N THR A 885 -16.79 5.14 28.74
CA THR A 885 -17.86 5.30 27.73
C THR A 885 -17.97 6.77 27.37
N PHE A 886 -18.00 7.08 26.09
CA PHE A 886 -18.00 8.44 25.55
C PHE A 886 -19.26 8.74 24.75
N LYS A 887 -19.77 9.95 24.90
CA LYS A 887 -20.64 10.58 23.91
C LYS A 887 -19.76 11.34 22.92
N VAL A 888 -19.86 10.99 21.65
CA VAL A 888 -19.00 11.49 20.58
C VAL A 888 -19.85 12.30 19.61
N ASN A 889 -19.40 13.50 19.28
CA ASN A 889 -20.13 14.44 18.44
C ASN A 889 -19.57 14.43 17.01
N ILE A 890 -20.21 13.66 16.14
CA ILE A 890 -19.81 13.42 14.75
C ILE A 890 -20.30 14.56 13.86
N LYS A 891 -19.38 15.15 13.10
CA LYS A 891 -19.70 16.08 12.01
C LYS A 891 -20.22 15.29 10.80
N VAL A 892 -21.38 15.69 10.28
CA VAL A 892 -22.02 15.11 9.10
C VAL A 892 -22.30 16.21 8.08
N VAL A 893 -21.59 16.20 6.96
CA VAL A 893 -21.76 17.18 5.88
C VAL A 893 -22.77 16.65 4.86
N ASN A 894 -23.91 17.33 4.70
CA ASN A 894 -24.86 17.03 3.64
C ASN A 894 -24.30 17.55 2.30
N LYS A 895 -23.55 16.69 1.58
CA LYS A 895 -22.91 17.02 0.29
C LYS A 895 -23.92 17.63 -0.70
N ALA A 896 -25.12 17.06 -0.86
CA ALA A 896 -26.13 17.57 -1.79
C ALA A 896 -26.63 18.99 -1.43
N LYS A 897 -26.87 19.28 -0.16
CA LYS A 897 -27.27 20.63 0.30
C LYS A 897 -26.11 21.63 0.20
N LYS A 898 -24.87 21.20 0.45
CA LYS A 898 -23.65 22.00 0.26
C LYS A 898 -23.47 22.37 -1.22
N SER A 899 -23.61 21.41 -2.15
CA SER A 899 -23.57 21.66 -3.59
C SER A 899 -24.68 22.59 -4.05
N LYS A 900 -25.93 22.40 -3.58
CA LYS A 900 -27.02 23.31 -3.94
C LYS A 900 -26.77 24.75 -3.46
N LEU A 901 -26.29 24.92 -2.22
CA LEU A 901 -25.94 26.26 -1.73
C LEU A 901 -24.78 26.88 -2.52
N ALA A 902 -23.83 26.07 -3.01
CA ALA A 902 -22.77 26.54 -3.90
C ALA A 902 -23.33 27.10 -5.21
N GLU A 903 -24.28 26.39 -5.82
CA GLU A 903 -25.02 26.83 -7.00
C GLU A 903 -25.88 28.08 -6.72
N ASP A 904 -26.61 28.11 -5.61
CA ASP A 904 -27.44 29.26 -5.20
C ASP A 904 -26.57 30.52 -5.03
N TYR A 905 -25.38 30.42 -4.40
CA TYR A 905 -24.44 31.56 -4.27
C TYR A 905 -23.76 31.93 -5.58
N TYR A 906 -23.39 30.96 -6.44
CA TYR A 906 -22.81 31.25 -7.76
C TYR A 906 -23.80 32.02 -8.63
N ASN A 907 -25.05 31.54 -8.69
CA ASN A 907 -26.12 32.19 -9.43
C ASN A 907 -26.48 33.57 -8.86
N ALA A 908 -26.40 33.76 -7.54
CA ALA A 908 -26.54 35.08 -6.92
C ALA A 908 -25.45 36.04 -7.36
N TYR A 909 -24.17 35.64 -7.28
CA TYR A 909 -23.03 36.46 -7.72
C TYR A 909 -23.14 36.84 -9.20
N LYS A 910 -23.39 35.87 -10.08
CA LYS A 910 -23.54 36.09 -11.53
C LYS A 910 -24.73 36.98 -11.89
N LYS A 911 -25.73 37.09 -11.00
CA LYS A 911 -26.87 38.00 -11.13
C LYS A 911 -26.60 39.40 -10.58
N GLU A 912 -25.81 39.52 -9.51
CA GLU A 912 -25.50 40.79 -8.84
C GLU A 912 -24.41 41.58 -9.59
N TYR A 913 -23.34 40.91 -10.02
CA TYR A 913 -22.23 41.52 -10.78
C TYR A 913 -22.40 41.41 -12.30
N GLY A 914 -23.43 40.71 -12.77
CA GLY A 914 -23.81 40.59 -14.17
C GLY A 914 -22.85 39.76 -15.03
N SER A 915 -23.05 39.82 -16.35
CA SER A 915 -22.21 39.12 -17.35
C SER A 915 -21.09 40.01 -17.90
N SER A 916 -20.74 41.12 -17.23
CA SER A 916 -19.68 42.03 -17.68
C SER A 916 -18.31 41.45 -17.37
N SER A 917 -17.69 40.90 -18.40
CA SER A 917 -16.35 40.32 -18.44
C SER A 917 -15.25 41.36 -18.24
N SER A 918 -14.99 41.77 -17.00
CA SER A 918 -13.86 42.65 -16.64
C SER A 918 -13.31 42.35 -15.25
N LEU A 919 -12.66 41.19 -15.08
CA LEU A 919 -11.76 40.99 -13.96
C LEU A 919 -10.43 41.69 -14.26
N ILE A 920 -10.30 42.90 -13.71
CA ILE A 920 -9.16 43.83 -13.84
C ILE A 920 -9.13 44.58 -15.19
N GLU A 921 -9.74 45.76 -15.22
CA GLU A 921 -9.16 46.91 -15.93
C GLU A 921 -8.28 47.70 -14.95
N PHE A 922 -7.07 48.09 -15.38
CA PHE A 922 -6.29 49.19 -14.82
C PHE A 922 -5.99 50.17 -15.97
N ASP A 923 -5.95 51.47 -15.70
CA ASP A 923 -6.05 52.53 -16.70
C ASP A 923 -5.05 52.47 -17.88
N ASN A 924 -5.60 52.44 -19.10
CA ASN A 924 -5.10 53.06 -20.35
C ASN A 924 -3.77 52.56 -20.99
N GLU A 925 -3.62 52.44 -22.32
CA GLU A 925 -4.49 52.78 -23.47
C GLU A 925 -4.55 51.65 -24.54
N SER A 926 -5.55 51.74 -25.43
CA SER A 926 -5.74 50.99 -26.70
C SER A 926 -6.25 49.54 -26.63
N SER A 927 -7.13 49.19 -27.59
CA SER A 927 -8.03 48.01 -27.58
C SER A 927 -8.09 47.36 -28.99
N PRO A 928 -8.87 46.28 -29.26
CA PRO A 928 -9.64 45.40 -28.37
C PRO A 928 -9.49 43.87 -28.63
N GLY A 929 -9.95 43.04 -27.68
CA GLY A 929 -10.25 41.61 -27.87
C GLY A 929 -9.39 40.64 -27.02
N SER A 930 -9.92 39.57 -26.39
CA SER A 930 -11.31 39.07 -26.32
C SER A 930 -11.75 38.79 -24.87
N THR A 931 -13.04 38.52 -24.66
CA THR A 931 -13.72 38.55 -23.35
C THR A 931 -13.88 37.18 -22.70
N ALA A 932 -13.19 36.93 -21.59
CA ALA A 932 -13.41 35.72 -20.78
C ALA A 932 -14.78 35.74 -20.08
N ASN A 933 -15.71 34.90 -20.52
CA ASN A 933 -17.06 34.79 -19.95
C ASN A 933 -17.15 33.66 -18.91
N SER A 934 -17.14 34.01 -17.61
CA SER A 934 -17.26 33.02 -16.52
C SER A 934 -18.56 32.22 -16.61
N THR A 935 -18.44 30.94 -16.99
CA THR A 935 -19.59 30.04 -17.17
C THR A 935 -19.36 28.71 -16.45
N PHE A 936 -19.19 28.78 -15.13
CA PHE A 936 -19.28 27.58 -14.30
C PHE A 936 -20.68 27.01 -14.37
N THR A 937 -20.77 25.69 -14.50
CA THR A 937 -22.04 24.97 -14.42
C THR A 937 -22.31 24.53 -12.98
N SER A 938 -23.58 24.29 -12.65
CA SER A 938 -23.99 23.60 -11.41
C SER A 938 -23.17 22.32 -11.17
N LYS A 939 -22.93 21.55 -12.25
CA LYS A 939 -22.10 20.34 -12.22
C LYS A 939 -20.66 20.64 -11.80
N THR A 940 -20.01 21.65 -12.42
CA THR A 940 -18.65 22.07 -12.07
C THR A 940 -18.53 22.39 -10.57
N LEU A 941 -19.48 23.15 -10.01
CA LEU A 941 -19.47 23.54 -8.59
C LEU A 941 -19.59 22.32 -7.65
N SER A 942 -20.32 21.28 -8.04
CA SER A 942 -20.39 20.02 -7.29
C SER A 942 -19.07 19.22 -7.31
N GLU A 943 -18.29 19.38 -8.37
CA GLU A 943 -16.99 18.73 -8.61
C GLU A 943 -15.78 19.58 -8.14
N MET A 944 -16.01 20.81 -7.66
CA MET A 944 -14.94 21.79 -7.39
C MET A 944 -14.09 21.54 -6.13
N ASN A 945 -14.24 20.40 -5.46
CA ASN A 945 -13.65 20.06 -4.15
C ASN A 945 -13.94 21.04 -2.99
N ILE A 946 -14.79 22.05 -3.20
CA ILE A 946 -15.44 22.88 -2.16
C ILE A 946 -16.04 22.02 -1.05
N LEU A 947 -16.47 20.80 -1.39
CA LEU A 947 -17.03 19.82 -0.48
C LEU A 947 -16.01 19.30 0.56
N GLU A 948 -14.71 19.28 0.26
CA GLU A 948 -13.69 18.48 0.95
C GLU A 948 -12.57 19.28 1.63
N ASP A 949 -12.35 20.55 1.27
CA ASP A 949 -11.26 21.42 1.79
C ASP A 949 -11.30 21.72 3.32
N GLU A 950 -12.23 21.14 4.08
CA GLU A 950 -12.33 21.36 5.53
C GLU A 950 -11.22 20.68 6.35
N TYR A 951 -10.46 19.74 5.78
CA TYR A 951 -9.36 19.05 6.44
C TYR A 951 -8.02 19.81 6.42
N SER A 952 -8.05 21.06 6.91
CA SER A 952 -6.85 21.70 7.46
C SER A 952 -6.80 21.45 8.97
N PRO A 953 -5.72 20.89 9.54
CA PRO A 953 -5.63 20.65 10.96
C PRO A 953 -5.80 21.97 11.74
N SER A 954 -6.74 21.93 12.68
CA SER A 954 -7.13 23.06 13.53
C SER A 954 -5.93 23.75 14.19
N LYS A 955 -6.10 25.01 14.63
CA LYS A 955 -5.04 25.70 15.37
C LYS A 955 -4.72 24.90 16.65
N PRO A 956 -3.50 24.34 16.83
CA PRO A 956 -3.07 23.98 18.18
C PRO A 956 -3.11 25.25 19.05
N PRO A 957 -3.30 25.12 20.37
CA PRO A 957 -3.29 26.28 21.26
C PRO A 957 -1.99 27.07 21.06
N ALA A 958 -2.09 28.40 21.18
CA ALA A 958 -0.93 29.27 21.06
C ALA A 958 0.16 28.79 22.03
N ARG A 959 1.34 28.44 21.50
CA ARG A 959 2.45 27.92 22.30
C ARG A 959 2.72 28.89 23.46
N GLY A 960 2.59 28.39 24.68
CA GLY A 960 3.11 29.09 25.86
C GLY A 960 4.59 29.42 25.67
N PRO A 961 5.12 30.45 26.37
CA PRO A 961 6.51 30.86 26.21
C PRO A 961 7.44 29.65 26.41
N LYS A 962 8.33 29.41 25.43
CA LYS A 962 9.22 28.24 25.42
C LYS A 962 9.87 28.07 26.81
N PRO A 963 9.81 26.88 27.45
CA PRO A 963 10.43 26.68 28.74
C PRO A 963 11.92 27.02 28.64
N ARG A 964 12.37 27.93 29.52
CA ARG A 964 13.73 28.47 29.52
C ARG A 964 14.70 27.33 29.80
N ALA A 965 15.66 27.09 28.89
CA ALA A 965 16.53 25.92 28.96
C ALA A 965 17.27 25.83 30.31
N VAL A 966 16.97 24.78 31.08
CA VAL A 966 17.58 24.53 32.39
C VAL A 966 18.97 23.92 32.20
N ASN A 967 19.97 24.79 32.07
CA ASN A 967 21.37 24.45 31.79
C ASN A 967 22.13 23.81 32.98
N THR A 968 21.52 22.84 33.68
CA THR A 968 22.11 22.17 34.86
C THR A 968 21.80 20.67 34.93
N LEU A 969 22.22 19.90 33.91
CA LEU A 969 22.49 18.46 34.04
C LEU A 969 23.84 18.12 33.37
N PRO A 970 24.61 17.15 33.89
CA PRO A 970 26.02 16.96 33.53
C PRO A 970 26.22 16.34 32.14
N LYS A 971 27.22 16.84 31.40
CA LYS A 971 27.65 16.27 30.11
C LYS A 971 28.20 14.85 30.31
N ARG A 972 27.57 13.86 29.66
CA ARG A 972 28.05 12.47 29.63
C ARG A 972 29.20 12.34 28.62
N VAL A 973 30.41 12.05 29.10
CA VAL A 973 31.61 11.89 28.26
C VAL A 973 31.63 10.50 27.60
N PRO A 974 31.94 10.36 26.30
CA PRO A 974 32.12 9.05 25.65
C PRO A 974 33.35 8.29 26.19
N PRO A 975 33.32 6.95 26.26
CA PRO A 975 34.50 6.16 26.63
C PRO A 975 35.60 6.25 25.55
N PRO A 976 36.90 6.27 25.92
CA PRO A 976 37.99 6.40 24.97
C PRO A 976 38.26 5.09 24.20
N PRO A 977 38.78 5.17 22.95
CA PRO A 977 39.20 4.00 22.20
C PRO A 977 40.48 3.37 22.79
N VAL A 978 40.57 2.04 22.75
CA VAL A 978 41.72 1.30 23.28
C VAL A 978 42.94 1.47 22.36
N SER A 979 44.02 2.03 22.89
CA SER A 979 45.25 2.23 22.14
C SER A 979 46.08 0.95 21.98
N ARG A 980 46.68 0.76 20.80
CA ARG A 980 47.89 -0.04 20.64
C ARG A 980 49.04 0.90 20.30
N LYS A 981 50.21 0.63 20.89
CA LYS A 981 51.38 1.52 20.82
C LYS A 981 51.99 1.51 19.43
N ALA A 982 52.52 2.66 19.02
CA ALA A 982 53.38 2.76 17.86
C ALA A 982 54.77 2.14 18.15
N VAL A 983 55.44 1.70 17.09
CA VAL A 983 56.90 1.63 17.00
C VAL A 983 57.27 2.49 15.80
N SER A 984 58.22 3.41 15.96
CA SER A 984 58.71 4.26 14.88
C SER A 984 60.10 3.80 14.41
N GLN A 985 60.41 4.07 13.15
CA GLN A 985 61.73 4.60 12.77
C GLN A 985 61.65 5.32 11.42
N ASN A 986 62.31 6.47 11.33
CA ASN A 986 62.41 7.30 10.13
C ASN A 986 63.80 7.20 9.51
N GLN A 987 63.83 7.09 8.18
CA GLN A 987 64.82 7.54 7.18
C GLN A 987 64.12 7.28 5.83
N GLY A 988 64.03 8.18 4.85
CA GLY A 988 65.05 9.09 4.32
C GLY A 988 65.53 8.50 2.97
N SER A 989 65.49 9.18 1.81
CA SER A 989 65.17 10.58 1.50
C SER A 989 64.63 10.78 0.06
N GLU A 990 64.17 12.02 -0.22
CA GLU A 990 64.35 12.78 -1.48
C GLU A 990 63.59 12.52 -2.82
N LEU A 991 63.17 13.67 -3.37
CA LEU A 991 63.25 14.16 -4.76
C LEU A 991 62.35 13.61 -5.90
N SER A 992 61.31 14.42 -6.16
CA SER A 992 61.21 15.28 -7.37
C SER A 992 60.38 14.87 -8.60
N ASP A 993 59.61 15.87 -9.02
CA ASP A 993 59.40 16.37 -10.38
C ASP A 993 58.55 15.66 -11.46
N ARG A 994 57.55 16.46 -11.89
CA ARG A 994 57.20 16.84 -13.27
C ARG A 994 56.29 15.95 -14.14
N LEU A 995 55.10 16.55 -14.31
CA LEU A 995 54.43 16.84 -15.59
C LEU A 995 53.63 15.74 -16.28
N LYS A 996 52.37 16.09 -16.52
CA LYS A 996 51.38 15.35 -17.32
C LYS A 996 51.44 15.82 -18.78
N ALA A 997 51.19 14.89 -19.70
CA ALA A 997 50.63 15.17 -21.02
C ALA A 997 49.95 13.90 -21.58
N ARG A 998 48.90 13.93 -22.41
CA ARG A 998 47.80 14.90 -22.63
C ARG A 998 46.81 14.24 -23.63
N HIS A 999 45.53 14.06 -23.29
CA HIS A 999 44.47 13.48 -24.16
C HIS A 999 44.78 12.03 -24.69
N GLU A 1000 43.87 11.26 -25.31
CA GLU A 1000 42.50 11.51 -25.78
C GLU A 1000 41.57 10.26 -25.70
N ILE A 1001 40.36 10.40 -26.25
CA ILE A 1001 39.19 9.49 -26.29
C ILE A 1001 39.49 8.06 -26.78
N SER A 1002 38.87 7.03 -26.18
CA SER A 1002 38.51 5.78 -26.90
C SER A 1002 37.40 4.96 -26.24
N THR A 1003 36.75 4.09 -27.02
CA THR A 1003 35.64 3.18 -26.68
C THR A 1003 36.12 1.82 -26.11
N PRO A 1004 35.29 1.09 -25.32
CA PRO A 1004 35.67 -0.20 -24.77
C PRO A 1004 35.66 -1.36 -25.79
N PRO A 1005 36.70 -2.23 -25.84
CA PRO A 1005 36.76 -3.42 -26.70
C PRO A 1005 36.15 -4.69 -26.06
N PRO A 1006 35.86 -5.75 -26.85
CA PRO A 1006 35.21 -6.99 -26.38
C PRO A 1006 36.18 -8.03 -25.76
N PRO A 1007 35.67 -9.03 -25.01
CA PRO A 1007 36.49 -10.03 -24.31
C PRO A 1007 36.95 -11.21 -25.21
N PRO A 1008 38.18 -11.72 -25.04
CA PRO A 1008 38.70 -12.92 -25.73
C PRO A 1008 38.29 -14.26 -25.04
N PRO A 1009 38.41 -15.42 -25.72
CA PRO A 1009 37.78 -16.68 -25.32
C PRO A 1009 38.63 -17.62 -24.45
N SER A 1010 37.95 -18.58 -23.80
CA SER A 1010 38.52 -19.63 -22.93
C SER A 1010 39.17 -20.81 -23.67
N ARG A 1011 40.22 -21.42 -23.11
CA ARG A 1011 40.66 -22.78 -23.47
C ARG A 1011 41.35 -23.53 -22.31
N ASN A 1012 41.09 -24.82 -22.17
CA ASN A 1012 41.64 -25.70 -21.14
C ASN A 1012 42.95 -26.40 -21.57
N SER A 1013 43.91 -26.55 -20.66
CA SER A 1013 44.89 -27.66 -20.64
C SER A 1013 45.69 -27.70 -19.32
N ALA A 1014 45.96 -28.91 -18.81
CA ALA A 1014 46.84 -29.24 -17.67
C ALA A 1014 47.44 -30.65 -17.96
N PRO A 1015 48.21 -31.34 -17.08
CA PRO A 1015 48.97 -30.97 -15.86
C PRO A 1015 50.50 -31.29 -16.13
N PRO A 1016 51.42 -31.83 -15.26
CA PRO A 1016 51.35 -32.19 -13.82
C PRO A 1016 52.60 -31.98 -12.89
N SER A 1017 52.32 -31.95 -11.58
CA SER A 1017 53.19 -32.38 -10.43
C SER A 1017 54.38 -31.44 -10.02
N ARG A 1018 54.92 -31.46 -8.79
CA ARG A 1018 54.80 -32.42 -7.64
C ARG A 1018 55.19 -31.78 -6.27
N ASN A 1019 54.56 -32.19 -5.15
CA ASN A 1019 54.93 -32.05 -3.71
C ASN A 1019 55.19 -30.63 -3.11
N HIS A 1020 54.68 -30.23 -1.92
CA HIS A 1020 55.08 -30.73 -0.58
C HIS A 1020 54.12 -30.37 0.59
N ASN A 1021 53.86 -31.37 1.44
CA ASN A 1021 53.53 -31.45 2.89
C ASN A 1021 53.23 -30.24 3.84
N LEU A 1022 52.32 -30.52 4.80
CA LEU A 1022 52.12 -29.95 6.18
C LEU A 1022 51.52 -28.52 6.32
N GLY A 1023 50.63 -28.22 7.30
CA GLY A 1023 49.81 -29.07 8.18
C GLY A 1023 49.24 -28.39 9.47
N PHE A 1024 47.91 -28.43 9.69
CA PHE A 1024 47.15 -28.17 10.96
C PHE A 1024 47.21 -26.74 11.57
N SER A 1025 46.31 -26.27 12.46
CA SER A 1025 44.89 -26.59 12.78
C SER A 1025 44.31 -25.58 13.81
N ALA A 1026 43.02 -25.23 13.74
CA ALA A 1026 42.22 -24.81 14.90
C ALA A 1026 40.70 -24.80 14.58
N ALA A 1027 39.88 -25.49 15.40
CA ALA A 1027 38.41 -25.38 15.39
C ALA A 1027 37.82 -25.85 16.75
N PRO A 1028 36.70 -25.27 17.22
CA PRO A 1028 35.94 -25.81 18.35
C PRO A 1028 34.91 -26.86 17.89
N LEU A 1029 34.71 -27.91 18.70
CA LEU A 1029 33.79 -29.03 18.40
C LEU A 1029 32.75 -29.25 19.50
N VAL A 1030 31.60 -29.80 19.12
CA VAL A 1030 30.56 -30.34 20.01
C VAL A 1030 30.84 -31.85 20.26
N PRO A 1031 30.65 -32.39 21.48
CA PRO A 1031 31.19 -33.70 21.85
C PRO A 1031 30.24 -34.90 21.66
N SER A 1032 30.78 -36.00 21.11
CA SER A 1032 30.30 -37.39 21.25
C SER A 1032 31.36 -38.38 20.72
N GLY A 1033 31.76 -39.49 21.36
CA GLY A 1033 31.53 -39.91 22.75
C GLY A 1033 31.39 -41.45 22.94
N SER A 1034 32.48 -42.20 23.19
CA SER A 1034 32.41 -43.61 23.66
C SER A 1034 33.76 -44.25 24.08
N GLN A 1035 33.91 -44.56 25.38
CA GLN A 1035 34.52 -45.80 25.97
C GLN A 1035 35.95 -46.29 25.53
N PRO A 1036 36.52 -47.38 26.11
CA PRO A 1036 36.94 -47.43 27.54
C PRO A 1036 38.33 -48.08 27.80
N SER A 1037 39.01 -47.71 28.89
CA SER A 1037 39.97 -48.61 29.57
C SER A 1037 40.25 -48.23 31.04
N THR A 1038 40.35 -49.26 31.89
CA THR A 1038 40.81 -49.27 33.30
C THR A 1038 42.35 -49.39 33.38
N PRO A 1039 43.08 -49.17 34.52
CA PRO A 1039 42.65 -49.53 35.89
C PRO A 1039 43.25 -48.80 37.14
N ARG A 1040 42.83 -49.30 38.32
CA ARG A 1040 43.55 -49.38 39.63
C ARG A 1040 43.73 -48.12 40.53
N SER A 1041 42.99 -48.16 41.66
CA SER A 1041 43.52 -48.39 43.03
C SER A 1041 44.31 -47.29 43.77
N MET A 1042 43.68 -46.62 44.75
CA MET A 1042 43.92 -46.78 46.21
C MET A 1042 42.99 -45.89 47.05
N SER A 1043 42.62 -46.35 48.26
CA SER A 1043 42.00 -45.59 49.36
C SER A 1043 43.10 -45.07 50.32
N PRO A 1044 42.87 -44.20 51.35
CA PRO A 1044 41.75 -44.19 52.33
C PRO A 1044 41.21 -42.74 52.59
N SER A 1045 40.40 -42.31 53.59
CA SER A 1045 39.53 -42.87 54.67
C SER A 1045 38.66 -41.72 55.29
N VAL A 1046 37.95 -41.97 56.41
CA VAL A 1046 37.48 -41.00 57.45
C VAL A 1046 36.11 -40.31 57.24
N THR A 1047 35.06 -40.95 57.80
CA THR A 1047 33.88 -40.39 58.56
C THR A 1047 32.99 -39.28 57.94
N ASN A 1048 31.72 -39.04 58.30
CA ASN A 1048 30.62 -39.70 59.07
C ASN A 1048 29.34 -38.86 58.80
N THR A 1049 28.08 -39.28 58.95
CA THR A 1049 27.41 -40.58 59.17
C THR A 1049 25.96 -40.46 58.67
N ALA A 1050 25.20 -41.56 58.55
CA ALA A 1050 23.75 -41.54 58.33
C ALA A 1050 23.05 -42.70 59.09
N ALA A 1051 21.79 -42.50 59.45
CA ALA A 1051 20.86 -43.50 60.02
C ALA A 1051 19.42 -43.04 59.77
N SER A 1052 18.40 -43.90 59.57
CA SER A 1052 18.35 -45.38 59.42
C SER A 1052 17.08 -45.73 58.63
N SER A 1053 17.09 -46.62 57.62
CA SER A 1053 17.05 -48.11 57.66
C SER A 1053 15.70 -48.71 58.10
N PRO A 1054 15.31 -49.94 57.66
CA PRO A 1054 15.94 -50.93 56.76
C PRO A 1054 15.17 -51.00 55.40
N THR A 1055 14.88 -52.08 54.62
CA THR A 1055 15.04 -53.57 54.68
C THR A 1055 14.96 -54.18 53.26
N LYS A 1056 15.46 -55.42 53.05
CA LYS A 1056 15.18 -56.36 51.92
C LYS A 1056 15.26 -57.83 52.43
N PRO A 1057 14.74 -58.86 51.73
CA PRO A 1057 15.45 -59.61 50.65
C PRO A 1057 14.57 -59.82 49.37
N ALA A 1058 15.01 -60.08 48.13
CA ALA A 1058 16.01 -61.00 47.51
C ALA A 1058 15.49 -62.45 47.33
N THR A 1059 15.70 -63.21 46.22
CA THR A 1059 16.23 -62.98 44.84
C THR A 1059 15.99 -64.23 43.94
N SER A 1060 15.76 -64.09 42.63
CA SER A 1060 16.10 -65.11 41.59
C SER A 1060 16.12 -64.51 40.17
N GLU A 1061 16.47 -65.30 39.15
CA GLU A 1061 17.05 -64.83 37.87
C GLU A 1061 16.16 -64.97 36.62
N SER A 1062 16.38 -64.12 35.60
CA SER A 1062 16.71 -64.50 34.20
C SER A 1062 16.58 -63.31 33.21
N ARG A 1063 16.86 -63.51 31.92
CA ARG A 1063 17.06 -62.47 30.88
C ARG A 1063 15.94 -62.46 29.80
N PRO A 1064 15.88 -61.46 28.88
CA PRO A 1064 14.62 -60.96 28.31
C PRO A 1064 14.15 -61.64 27.02
N PRO A 1065 12.89 -61.38 26.61
CA PRO A 1065 12.64 -61.10 25.19
C PRO A 1065 11.59 -59.99 24.87
N VAL A 1066 11.85 -59.27 23.77
CA VAL A 1066 10.93 -58.94 22.64
C VAL A 1066 9.56 -58.24 22.89
N LYS A 1067 9.32 -57.13 22.18
CA LYS A 1067 7.97 -56.57 21.87
C LYS A 1067 7.26 -57.43 20.81
N PRO A 1068 5.94 -57.69 20.91
CA PRO A 1068 5.06 -57.17 19.85
C PRO A 1068 3.59 -56.83 20.24
N SER A 1069 2.93 -56.05 19.37
CA SER A 1069 1.50 -56.05 18.97
C SER A 1069 0.33 -56.04 19.99
N LYS A 1070 -0.69 -55.21 19.69
CA LYS A 1070 -2.05 -55.27 20.27
C LYS A 1070 -2.82 -56.53 19.83
N PRO A 1071 -3.69 -57.10 20.68
CA PRO A 1071 -4.79 -57.97 20.24
C PRO A 1071 -6.12 -57.22 19.99
N LYS A 1072 -7.05 -57.87 19.26
CA LYS A 1072 -8.49 -57.55 19.17
C LYS A 1072 -9.28 -58.80 19.57
N ALA A 1073 -10.26 -58.68 20.47
CA ALA A 1073 -11.23 -59.73 20.83
C ALA A 1073 -12.33 -59.12 21.75
N LEU A 1074 -13.60 -59.55 21.77
CA LEU A 1074 -14.42 -60.24 20.74
C LEU A 1074 -15.90 -60.25 21.20
N SER A 1075 -16.87 -60.13 20.27
CA SER A 1075 -18.29 -60.51 20.43
C SER A 1075 -19.14 -59.70 21.45
N THR A 1076 -20.49 -59.72 21.47
CA THR A 1076 -21.51 -60.53 20.76
C THR A 1076 -22.75 -59.66 20.35
N ASN A 1077 -23.43 -60.05 19.26
CA ASN A 1077 -24.90 -60.22 19.05
C ASN A 1077 -25.91 -59.09 19.45
N LYS A 1078 -27.09 -58.89 18.82
CA LYS A 1078 -27.99 -59.64 17.89
C LYS A 1078 -28.68 -58.58 16.96
N VAL A 1079 -28.99 -58.80 15.66
CA VAL A 1079 -30.19 -59.49 15.08
C VAL A 1079 -31.49 -58.77 15.47
N GLU A 1080 -32.43 -58.36 14.60
CA GLU A 1080 -32.73 -58.61 13.15
C GLU A 1080 -33.41 -57.34 12.54
N GLN A 1081 -33.97 -57.19 11.32
CA GLN A 1081 -34.26 -58.09 10.19
C GLN A 1081 -34.09 -57.40 8.80
N LEU A 1082 -35.11 -57.43 7.93
CA LEU A 1082 -35.21 -57.20 6.47
C LEU A 1082 -36.70 -56.82 6.15
N PRO A 1083 -37.22 -56.63 4.90
CA PRO A 1083 -36.66 -56.99 3.58
C PRO A 1083 -36.88 -56.02 2.35
N GLN A 1084 -35.88 -56.02 1.44
CA GLN A 1084 -36.04 -56.12 -0.05
C GLN A 1084 -36.61 -54.91 -0.88
N GLN A 1085 -36.42 -54.80 -2.23
CA GLN A 1085 -35.79 -55.70 -3.23
C GLN A 1085 -35.17 -54.97 -4.48
N LYS A 1086 -33.95 -55.37 -4.90
CA LYS A 1086 -33.37 -55.44 -6.30
C LYS A 1086 -33.28 -54.15 -7.19
N SER A 1087 -32.44 -54.08 -8.26
CA SER A 1087 -31.60 -55.05 -9.01
C SER A 1087 -30.30 -54.46 -9.63
N SER A 1088 -29.32 -55.34 -9.97
CA SER A 1088 -28.22 -55.22 -10.99
C SER A 1088 -27.24 -54.03 -10.91
N GLU A 1089 -25.92 -54.17 -10.72
CA GLU A 1089 -24.86 -54.82 -11.56
C GLU A 1089 -24.56 -54.08 -12.89
N ALA A 1090 -23.34 -53.95 -13.42
CA ALA A 1090 -22.00 -54.56 -13.14
C ALA A 1090 -20.89 -53.66 -13.80
N ARG A 1091 -19.55 -53.83 -13.70
CA ARG A 1091 -18.56 -54.57 -12.87
C ARG A 1091 -17.13 -54.15 -13.34
N ALA A 1092 -16.05 -54.29 -12.53
CA ALA A 1092 -14.66 -53.93 -12.92
C ALA A 1092 -13.58 -55.02 -12.61
N PRO A 1093 -12.40 -55.03 -13.26
CA PRO A 1093 -11.43 -56.16 -13.24
C PRO A 1093 -10.22 -56.00 -12.27
N PRO A 1094 -9.42 -57.07 -12.04
CA PRO A 1094 -8.33 -57.12 -11.06
C PRO A 1094 -6.92 -56.74 -11.61
N PRO A 1095 -5.92 -56.47 -10.74
CA PRO A 1095 -4.55 -56.14 -11.13
C PRO A 1095 -3.63 -57.37 -11.41
N PRO A 1096 -2.59 -57.23 -12.27
CA PRO A 1096 -1.63 -58.30 -12.63
C PRO A 1096 -0.45 -58.49 -11.63
N PRO A 1097 0.33 -59.59 -11.74
CA PRO A 1097 1.28 -60.07 -10.71
C PRO A 1097 2.71 -59.48 -10.77
N PRO A 1098 3.54 -59.67 -9.72
CA PRO A 1098 4.90 -59.10 -9.64
C PRO A 1098 5.96 -59.82 -10.50
N ARG A 1099 7.09 -59.13 -10.75
CA ARG A 1099 8.31 -59.67 -11.38
C ARG A 1099 9.55 -59.46 -10.49
N ALA A 1100 10.59 -60.25 -10.77
CA ALA A 1100 11.74 -60.48 -9.88
C ALA A 1100 12.94 -59.53 -10.10
N ASN A 1101 13.92 -59.62 -9.19
CA ASN A 1101 15.17 -58.84 -9.15
C ASN A 1101 16.14 -59.12 -10.31
N THR A 1102 16.88 -58.09 -10.72
CA THR A 1102 18.30 -58.19 -11.10
C THR A 1102 19.08 -56.95 -10.62
N ASN A 1103 20.39 -57.10 -10.43
CA ASN A 1103 21.24 -56.17 -9.66
C ASN A 1103 21.66 -54.90 -10.43
N GLY A 1104 21.92 -53.81 -9.69
CA GLY A 1104 22.66 -52.63 -10.17
C GLY A 1104 22.90 -51.63 -9.03
N SER A 1105 24.16 -51.43 -8.61
CA SER A 1105 24.50 -50.61 -7.45
C SER A 1105 24.63 -49.12 -7.79
N SER A 1106 24.03 -48.25 -6.97
CA SER A 1106 24.28 -46.81 -6.99
C SER A 1106 24.52 -46.31 -5.55
N SER A 1107 25.55 -45.49 -5.38
CA SER A 1107 25.94 -44.92 -4.09
C SER A 1107 25.13 -43.65 -3.77
N LYS A 1108 24.82 -43.45 -2.49
CA LYS A 1108 24.15 -42.24 -2.00
C LYS A 1108 25.17 -41.14 -1.72
N GLY A 1109 25.26 -40.12 -2.57
CA GLY A 1109 25.87 -38.84 -2.22
C GLY A 1109 24.96 -38.06 -1.26
N ASN A 1110 25.52 -37.40 -0.24
CA ASN A 1110 24.75 -36.71 0.80
C ASN A 1110 24.81 -35.19 0.64
N MET A 1111 23.74 -34.49 1.02
CA MET A 1111 23.50 -33.09 0.64
C MET A 1111 24.11 -32.09 1.64
N MET A 1112 25.45 -32.07 1.75
CA MET A 1112 26.18 -31.16 2.67
C MET A 1112 27.39 -30.42 2.06
N ASP A 1113 27.92 -30.85 0.90
CA ASP A 1113 29.11 -30.24 0.29
C ASP A 1113 28.79 -29.24 -0.83
N TRP A 1114 28.47 -27.99 -0.49
CA TRP A 1114 28.51 -26.85 -1.42
C TRP A 1114 29.06 -25.60 -0.71
N LYS A 1115 30.10 -24.98 -1.28
CA LYS A 1115 30.71 -23.73 -0.77
C LYS A 1115 30.36 -22.57 -1.71
N PRO A 1116 30.15 -21.34 -1.17
CA PRO A 1116 29.91 -20.17 -2.00
C PRO A 1116 31.19 -19.73 -2.74
N LEU A 1117 31.02 -19.19 -3.95
CA LEU A 1117 32.07 -18.49 -4.69
C LEU A 1117 32.01 -17.00 -4.39
N VAL A 1118 33.18 -16.38 -4.19
CA VAL A 1118 33.35 -14.93 -4.07
C VAL A 1118 34.07 -14.46 -5.35
N PRO A 1119 33.63 -13.39 -6.03
CA PRO A 1119 34.35 -12.85 -7.18
C PRO A 1119 35.71 -12.26 -6.79
N GLN A 1120 36.67 -12.36 -7.72
CA GLN A 1120 37.78 -11.42 -7.87
C GLN A 1120 37.39 -10.39 -8.95
#